data_AF-A0A2G1QRW2-F1
#
_entry.id   AF-A0A2G1QRW2-F1
#
_cell.length_a   1.000
_cell.length_b   1.000
_cell.length_c   1.000
_cell.angle_alpha   90.00
_cell.angle_beta   90.00
_cell.angle_gamma   90.00
#
_symmetry.space_group_name_H-M   'P 1'
#
loop_
_entity.id
_entity.type
_entity.pdbx_description
1 polymer ?
#
loop_
_entity_poly.entity_id
_entity_poly.type
_entity_poly.pdbx_seq_one_letter_code
_entity_poly.pdbx_strand_id
1 'polypeptide(L)'
;MALAGMVLAIAVVAYAIAVLVQWLGGTGSLAQAFWVMPFKLIWRLDDSRLAVATGAPAPVVYAVLHQSRIDPAIMLATLPDDTLHILDQDTAQAGWMEPYRALARTIVFKAEHVFVSRRLVRHLKGNGRLAVYLPPAIEPDRKTLRLYRAVARIALRSGASVVPVVIDGARHLPSSLIAAEQAPRHRLQPLAIHALPPMTMEQLMARGPLGTTTATNAFFDRIADARFVANAATSSTLYDSMVAAVRRFGPNGQALSDPLTGSLTRKRVMVGARVLARRFIRLAKPGKPVGLMLPNANGVAVAFFAIQGTGRPAAMINYTAGPANVASAIRAAGIGTVISSKAFVEKADLGAVVEAIHAAGAQIAWLEDIRDSITWPEKLLGAVCWARPPVRAQADDPAVILFTSGSEGTPKGVVLSHRNILANVAQIAARIDFSPADRLFNVLPVFHSFGLTGGTILPMLGGVDLFLYPSPLHYKLIPQAVAKVKPTIMFGTDTFLNGYARTARDSDFASLRMVVAGAEAVKPETERVWRERFGAQVLEGFGMTEAAPVVAVNSHTHGRLSTVGRLLPGIEARLEPVDGIPVGGRLWLKGPNLMQGYLTAKRPGELQPLADGWHDSGDIVAIDRDGFVAVKGRAKRFAKIAGEMVSLGAVEMLVQSLWPEERHAAVSVPDKRKGERIVLVTTATQADAEKLREFGRHAGAADLMVPNDIVKVGDIPVLGSGKTDYAGARAIALEKLGLDEKPKDGA
;
A
#
# COMPACT_ATOMS: atom_id res chain seq x y z
N MET A 1 -2.71 -21.63 -55.39
CA MET A 1 -2.11 -20.28 -55.57
C MET A 1 -3.15 -19.16 -55.61
N ALA A 2 -4.25 -19.29 -56.38
CA ALA A 2 -5.30 -18.25 -56.44
C ALA A 2 -5.94 -17.89 -55.08
N LEU A 3 -6.23 -18.89 -54.24
CA LEU A 3 -6.80 -18.66 -52.89
C LEU A 3 -5.84 -17.87 -51.97
N ALA A 4 -4.54 -18.18 -52.01
CA ALA A 4 -3.54 -17.48 -51.22
C ALA A 4 -3.35 -16.02 -51.69
N GLY A 5 -3.38 -15.79 -53.01
CA GLY A 5 -3.36 -14.44 -53.58
C GLY A 5 -4.59 -13.63 -53.20
N MET A 6 -5.77 -14.25 -53.20
CA MET A 6 -7.02 -13.60 -52.78
C MET A 6 -7.02 -13.25 -51.29
N VAL A 7 -6.57 -14.17 -50.42
CA VAL A 7 -6.43 -13.91 -48.98
C VAL A 7 -5.44 -12.78 -48.71
N LEU A 8 -4.31 -12.75 -49.41
CA LEU A 8 -3.33 -11.68 -49.29
C LEU A 8 -3.90 -10.33 -49.77
N ALA A 9 -4.61 -10.30 -50.89
CA ALA A 9 -5.24 -9.08 -51.40
C ALA A 9 -6.29 -8.54 -50.41
N ILE A 10 -7.13 -9.41 -49.84
CA ILE A 10 -8.10 -9.03 -48.81
C ILE A 10 -7.38 -8.48 -47.57
N ALA A 11 -6.30 -9.11 -47.12
CA ALA A 11 -5.52 -8.65 -45.97
C ALA A 11 -4.88 -7.28 -46.22
N VAL A 12 -4.33 -7.04 -47.41
CA VAL A 12 -3.75 -5.74 -47.80
C VAL A 12 -4.81 -4.65 -47.83
N VAL A 13 -5.98 -4.92 -48.43
CA VAL A 13 -7.10 -3.96 -48.46
C VAL A 13 -7.62 -3.68 -47.05
N ALA A 14 -7.80 -4.72 -46.22
CA ALA A 14 -8.22 -4.55 -44.84
C ALA A 14 -7.21 -3.74 -44.02
N TYR A 15 -5.91 -3.96 -44.23
CA TYR A 15 -4.85 -3.18 -43.61
C TYR A 15 -4.89 -1.71 -44.06
N ALA A 16 -5.02 -1.45 -45.36
CA ALA A 16 -5.11 -0.10 -45.90
C ALA A 16 -6.34 0.65 -45.35
N ILE A 17 -7.49 -0.02 -45.24
CA ILE A 17 -8.69 0.54 -44.61
C ILE A 17 -8.42 0.86 -43.13
N ALA A 18 -7.78 -0.05 -42.39
CA ALA A 18 -7.46 0.18 -40.99
C ALA A 18 -6.50 1.37 -40.80
N VAL A 19 -5.48 1.50 -41.66
CA VAL A 19 -4.58 2.66 -41.69
C VAL A 19 -5.35 3.94 -41.98
N LEU A 20 -6.26 3.93 -42.95
CA LEU A 20 -7.07 5.10 -43.31
C LEU A 20 -7.98 5.52 -42.15
N VAL A 21 -8.67 4.57 -41.52
CA VAL A 21 -9.51 4.83 -40.33
C VAL A 21 -8.69 5.41 -39.20
N GLN A 22 -7.51 4.84 -38.94
CA GLN A 22 -6.58 5.33 -37.93
C GLN A 22 -6.11 6.75 -38.23
N TRP A 23 -5.69 7.03 -39.47
CA TRP A 23 -5.26 8.37 -39.89
C TRP A 23 -6.39 9.41 -39.75
N LEU A 24 -7.59 9.10 -40.24
CA LEU A 24 -8.78 9.96 -40.10
C LEU A 24 -9.19 10.17 -38.64
N GLY A 25 -8.88 9.23 -37.75
CA GLY A 25 -9.07 9.33 -36.30
C GLY A 25 -8.10 10.28 -35.59
N GLY A 26 -7.21 10.98 -36.31
CA GLY A 26 -6.34 12.02 -35.76
C GLY A 26 -4.94 11.55 -35.33
N THR A 27 -4.51 10.35 -35.75
CA THR A 27 -3.11 9.92 -35.55
C THR A 27 -2.20 10.58 -36.57
N GLY A 28 -1.59 11.70 -36.18
CA GLY A 28 -0.42 12.31 -36.82
C GLY A 28 -0.37 12.20 -38.35
N SER A 29 0.77 11.76 -38.87
CA SER A 29 0.97 11.56 -40.32
C SER A 29 0.44 10.20 -40.81
N LEU A 30 0.19 10.08 -42.12
CA LEU A 30 -0.20 8.81 -42.74
C LEU A 30 0.84 7.70 -42.51
N ALA A 31 2.14 8.07 -42.48
CA ALA A 31 3.21 7.13 -42.18
C ALA A 31 3.13 6.62 -40.73
N GLN A 32 2.82 7.49 -39.76
CA GLN A 32 2.60 7.10 -38.37
C GLN A 32 1.38 6.19 -38.23
N ALA A 33 0.27 6.51 -38.89
CA ALA A 33 -0.90 5.64 -38.95
C ALA A 33 -0.59 4.27 -39.55
N PHE A 34 0.26 4.20 -40.57
CA PHE A 34 0.73 2.93 -41.14
C PHE A 34 1.53 2.09 -40.14
N TRP A 35 2.47 2.72 -39.41
CA TRP A 35 3.40 2.00 -38.52
C TRP A 35 2.86 1.72 -37.12
N VAL A 36 1.76 2.36 -36.70
CA VAL A 36 1.08 2.02 -35.44
C VAL A 36 0.21 0.77 -35.57
N MET A 37 -0.30 0.46 -36.77
CA MET A 37 -1.24 -0.64 -37.01
C MET A 37 -0.74 -2.03 -36.59
N PRO A 38 0.53 -2.42 -36.77
CA PRO A 38 1.03 -3.70 -36.26
C PRO A 38 0.83 -3.83 -34.75
N PHE A 39 0.99 -2.74 -33.99
CA PHE A 39 0.77 -2.76 -32.55
C PHE A 39 -0.71 -2.92 -32.19
N LYS A 40 -1.60 -2.27 -32.94
CA LYS A 40 -3.06 -2.41 -32.77
C LYS A 40 -3.56 -3.81 -33.12
N LEU A 41 -3.02 -4.44 -34.15
CA LEU A 41 -3.47 -5.77 -34.60
C LEU A 41 -2.91 -6.90 -33.73
N ILE A 42 -1.61 -6.87 -33.41
CA ILE A 42 -0.94 -7.97 -32.69
C ILE A 42 -1.23 -7.88 -31.20
N TRP A 43 -1.12 -6.68 -30.62
CA TRP A 43 -1.22 -6.46 -29.18
C TRP A 43 -2.45 -5.68 -28.75
N ARG A 44 -3.43 -5.42 -29.65
CA ARG A 44 -4.67 -4.71 -29.31
C ARG A 44 -4.39 -3.40 -28.56
N LEU A 45 -3.38 -2.66 -29.04
CA LEU A 45 -2.95 -1.40 -28.43
C LEU A 45 -4.14 -0.44 -28.31
N ASP A 46 -4.53 -0.15 -27.08
CA ASP A 46 -5.48 0.90 -26.73
C ASP A 46 -4.74 2.23 -26.58
N ASP A 47 -4.98 3.13 -27.52
CA ASP A 47 -4.45 4.49 -27.56
C ASP A 47 -5.51 5.56 -27.26
N SER A 48 -6.66 5.17 -26.70
CA SER A 48 -7.77 6.10 -26.40
C SER A 48 -7.38 7.27 -25.49
N ARG A 49 -6.38 7.08 -24.62
CA ARG A 49 -5.84 8.13 -23.74
C ARG A 49 -4.61 8.83 -24.29
N LEU A 50 -4.17 8.49 -25.50
CA LEU A 50 -3.03 9.14 -26.16
C LEU A 50 -3.30 10.63 -26.42
N ALA A 51 -4.57 11.01 -26.65
CA ALA A 51 -4.98 12.40 -26.86
C ALA A 51 -4.53 13.35 -25.73
N VAL A 52 -4.40 12.86 -24.50
CA VAL A 52 -3.89 13.64 -23.36
C VAL A 52 -2.42 14.02 -23.57
N ALA A 53 -1.62 13.13 -24.17
CA ALA A 53 -0.22 13.40 -24.48
C ALA A 53 -0.08 14.22 -25.77
N THR A 54 -0.74 13.83 -26.85
CA THR A 54 -0.59 14.51 -28.15
C THR A 54 -1.22 15.91 -28.16
N GLY A 55 -2.25 16.14 -27.33
CA GLY A 55 -2.87 17.45 -27.13
C GLY A 55 -2.09 18.39 -26.20
N ALA A 56 -0.97 17.97 -25.61
CA ALA A 56 -0.19 18.83 -24.73
C ALA A 56 0.48 19.98 -25.52
N PRO A 57 0.31 21.24 -25.11
CA PRO A 57 0.95 22.36 -25.79
C PRO A 57 2.46 22.30 -25.59
N ALA A 58 3.20 22.63 -26.65
CA ALA A 58 4.63 22.84 -26.52
C ALA A 58 4.90 24.14 -25.73
N PRO A 59 6.04 24.25 -25.02
CA PRO A 59 7.06 23.21 -24.86
C PRO A 59 6.65 22.08 -23.90
N VAL A 60 6.98 20.84 -24.27
CA VAL A 60 6.59 19.64 -23.51
C VAL A 60 7.69 18.58 -23.49
N VAL A 61 7.82 17.92 -22.34
CA VAL A 61 8.64 16.74 -22.12
C VAL A 61 7.73 15.54 -21.87
N TYR A 62 7.71 14.60 -22.81
CA TYR A 62 7.11 13.28 -22.66
C TYR A 62 8.07 12.37 -21.90
N ALA A 63 7.75 12.06 -20.64
CA ALA A 63 8.54 11.16 -19.80
C ALA A 63 7.97 9.74 -19.89
N VAL A 64 8.50 8.94 -20.80
CA VAL A 64 8.00 7.60 -21.11
C VAL A 64 8.68 6.57 -20.21
N LEU A 65 7.91 5.75 -19.49
CA LEU A 65 8.47 4.62 -18.73
C LEU A 65 8.80 3.47 -19.69
N HIS A 66 10.10 3.22 -19.86
CA HIS A 66 10.65 2.26 -20.81
C HIS A 66 10.67 0.86 -20.22
N GLN A 67 9.60 0.10 -20.43
CA GLN A 67 9.39 -1.25 -19.94
C GLN A 67 9.75 -2.34 -20.95
N SER A 68 9.83 -1.99 -22.23
CA SER A 68 10.09 -2.91 -23.34
C SER A 68 10.81 -2.24 -24.49
N ARG A 69 11.61 -3.01 -25.23
CA ARG A 69 12.37 -2.54 -26.41
C ARG A 69 11.48 -1.96 -27.52
N ILE A 70 10.17 -2.26 -27.51
CA ILE A 70 9.22 -1.72 -28.49
C ILE A 70 8.60 -0.38 -28.10
N ASP A 71 8.74 0.05 -26.85
CA ASP A 71 8.12 1.31 -26.41
C ASP A 71 8.56 2.52 -27.25
N PRO A 72 9.85 2.64 -27.64
CA PRO A 72 10.27 3.72 -28.51
C PRO A 72 9.61 3.68 -29.89
N ALA A 73 9.42 2.49 -30.47
CA ALA A 73 8.73 2.33 -31.76
C ALA A 73 7.27 2.76 -31.67
N ILE A 74 6.56 2.38 -30.60
CA ILE A 74 5.18 2.80 -30.35
C ILE A 74 5.14 4.33 -30.26
N MET A 75 6.01 4.93 -29.45
CA MET A 75 6.03 6.38 -29.25
C MET A 75 6.40 7.16 -30.51
N LEU A 76 7.33 6.68 -31.34
CA LEU A 76 7.67 7.30 -32.64
C LEU A 76 6.48 7.25 -33.61
N ALA A 77 5.65 6.21 -33.53
CA ALA A 77 4.45 6.04 -34.34
C ALA A 77 3.22 6.80 -33.79
N THR A 78 3.23 7.25 -32.53
CA THR A 78 2.03 7.81 -31.87
C THR A 78 2.17 9.26 -31.40
N LEU A 79 3.38 9.71 -31.04
CA LEU A 79 3.63 11.10 -30.63
C LEU A 79 3.74 12.02 -31.86
N PRO A 80 3.59 13.35 -31.71
CA PRO A 80 3.76 14.28 -32.83
C PRO A 80 5.11 14.11 -33.53
N ASP A 81 5.14 14.16 -34.87
CA ASP A 81 6.31 13.89 -35.73
C ASP A 81 7.47 14.87 -35.55
N ASP A 82 7.20 16.09 -35.08
CA ASP A 82 8.18 17.10 -34.69
C ASP A 82 8.82 16.83 -33.31
N THR A 83 8.41 15.77 -32.61
CA THR A 83 8.99 15.35 -31.33
C THR A 83 10.43 14.88 -31.51
N LEU A 84 11.34 15.41 -30.67
CA LEU A 84 12.70 14.92 -30.58
C LEU A 84 12.77 13.75 -29.60
N HIS A 85 13.12 12.55 -30.06
CA HIS A 85 13.24 11.36 -29.21
C HIS A 85 14.69 11.13 -28.78
N ILE A 86 14.91 10.97 -27.47
CA ILE A 86 16.21 10.57 -26.90
C ILE A 86 16.26 9.06 -26.76
N LEU A 87 16.89 8.38 -27.71
CA LEU A 87 17.02 6.92 -27.69
C LEU A 87 18.31 6.49 -26.99
N ASP A 88 18.26 5.35 -26.30
CA ASP A 88 19.47 4.66 -25.85
C ASP A 88 20.22 4.07 -27.06
N GLN A 89 21.48 3.70 -26.82
CA GLN A 89 22.36 3.22 -27.89
C GLN A 89 21.88 1.91 -28.53
N ASP A 90 21.35 0.98 -27.73
CA ASP A 90 20.95 -0.34 -28.21
C ASP A 90 19.69 -0.22 -29.09
N THR A 91 18.70 0.57 -28.63
CA THR A 91 17.50 0.86 -29.43
C THR A 91 17.85 1.58 -30.73
N ALA A 92 18.75 2.57 -30.66
CA ALA A 92 19.10 3.36 -31.84
C ALA A 92 19.84 2.54 -32.91
N GLN A 93 20.63 1.53 -32.52
CA GLN A 93 21.41 0.69 -33.43
C GLN A 93 20.65 -0.53 -33.95
N ALA A 94 19.46 -0.81 -33.43
CA ALA A 94 18.67 -1.95 -33.86
C ALA A 94 18.11 -1.73 -35.28
N GLY A 95 18.47 -2.58 -36.25
CA GLY A 95 18.06 -2.41 -37.66
C GLY A 95 16.53 -2.40 -37.87
N TRP A 96 15.77 -3.12 -37.05
CA TRP A 96 14.30 -3.12 -37.13
C TRP A 96 13.66 -1.78 -36.72
N MET A 97 14.40 -0.89 -36.05
CA MET A 97 13.94 0.44 -35.64
C MET A 97 14.07 1.49 -36.76
N GLU A 98 14.80 1.22 -37.84
CA GLU A 98 14.99 2.16 -38.96
C GLU A 98 13.68 2.76 -39.51
N PRO A 99 12.63 1.96 -39.84
CA PRO A 99 11.37 2.53 -40.34
C PRO A 99 10.70 3.46 -39.32
N TYR A 100 10.79 3.16 -38.03
CA TYR A 100 10.22 3.98 -36.96
C TYR A 100 11.03 5.26 -36.73
N ARG A 101 12.36 5.17 -36.80
CA ARG A 101 13.25 6.33 -36.66
C ARG A 101 13.09 7.34 -37.79
N ALA A 102 12.59 6.92 -38.96
CA ALA A 102 12.28 7.82 -40.07
C ALA A 102 11.01 8.67 -39.82
N LEU A 103 10.19 8.31 -38.82
CA LEU A 103 8.92 9.02 -38.53
C LEU A 103 9.10 10.31 -37.76
N ALA A 104 10.21 10.47 -37.02
CA ALA A 104 10.46 11.63 -36.18
C ALA A 104 11.96 11.87 -35.96
N ARG A 105 12.31 13.03 -35.39
CA ARG A 105 13.71 13.35 -35.09
C ARG A 105 14.21 12.52 -33.90
N THR A 106 15.38 11.90 -34.05
CA THR A 106 15.99 11.08 -33.01
C THR A 106 17.42 11.55 -32.70
N ILE A 107 17.81 11.43 -31.43
CA ILE A 107 19.18 11.63 -30.96
C ILE A 107 19.55 10.47 -30.05
N VAL A 108 20.81 10.05 -30.10
CA VAL A 108 21.33 8.96 -29.27
C VAL A 108 22.03 9.56 -28.07
N PHE A 109 21.62 9.17 -26.86
CA PHE A 109 22.33 9.50 -25.64
C PHE A 109 22.62 8.22 -24.86
N LYS A 110 23.83 8.14 -24.33
CA LYS A 110 24.10 7.22 -23.22
C LYS A 110 23.46 7.81 -21.97
N ALA A 111 22.61 7.04 -21.29
CA ALA A 111 21.93 7.45 -20.06
C ALA A 111 22.92 8.00 -19.00
N GLU A 112 24.15 7.49 -19.00
CA GLU A 112 25.26 7.91 -18.12
C GLU A 112 25.74 9.34 -18.36
N HIS A 113 25.46 9.90 -19.53
CA HIS A 113 25.93 11.21 -19.98
C HIS A 113 24.78 12.22 -20.17
N VAL A 114 23.56 11.93 -19.69
CA VAL A 114 22.46 12.91 -19.69
C VAL A 114 22.72 13.96 -18.61
N PHE A 115 23.58 14.92 -18.95
CA PHE A 115 23.72 16.18 -18.22
C PHE A 115 22.69 17.18 -18.75
N VAL A 116 22.44 18.25 -17.99
CA VAL A 116 21.55 19.35 -18.42
C VAL A 116 22.13 19.97 -19.69
N SER A 117 21.66 19.51 -20.85
CA SER A 117 22.16 19.94 -22.15
C SER A 117 21.55 21.28 -22.51
N ARG A 118 22.40 22.30 -22.71
CA ARG A 118 21.98 23.63 -23.19
C ARG A 118 21.21 23.53 -24.52
N ARG A 119 21.55 22.55 -25.36
CA ARG A 119 20.86 22.29 -26.64
C ARG A 119 19.42 21.84 -26.44
N LEU A 120 19.17 20.91 -25.50
CA LEU A 120 17.82 20.43 -25.19
C LEU A 120 16.96 21.53 -24.57
N VAL A 121 17.53 22.33 -23.66
CA VAL A 121 16.83 23.48 -23.08
C VAL A 121 16.48 24.51 -24.16
N ARG A 122 17.39 24.79 -25.11
CA ARG A 122 17.12 25.70 -26.23
C ARG A 122 16.05 25.17 -27.18
N HIS A 123 16.08 23.87 -27.50
CA HIS A 123 15.05 23.19 -28.30
C HIS A 123 13.66 23.38 -27.67
N LEU A 124 13.53 23.10 -26.37
CA LEU A 124 12.28 23.32 -25.66
C LEU A 124 11.89 24.81 -25.62
N LYS A 125 12.80 25.73 -25.30
CA LYS A 125 12.49 27.18 -25.32
C LYS A 125 12.04 27.69 -26.70
N GLY A 126 12.45 27.04 -27.78
CA GLY A 126 11.97 27.28 -29.14
C GLY A 126 10.64 26.60 -29.47
N ASN A 127 9.78 26.36 -28.47
CA ASN A 127 8.51 25.65 -28.59
C ASN A 127 8.63 24.19 -29.06
N GLY A 128 9.75 23.53 -28.73
CA GLY A 128 10.00 22.15 -29.11
C GLY A 128 9.32 21.11 -28.21
N ARG A 129 9.18 19.89 -28.73
CA ARG A 129 8.73 18.70 -28.01
C ARG A 129 9.89 17.72 -27.80
N LEU A 130 9.93 17.06 -26.64
CA LEU A 130 11.01 16.13 -26.27
C LEU A 130 10.44 14.85 -25.66
N ALA A 131 10.82 13.68 -26.18
CA ALA A 131 10.52 12.38 -25.56
C ALA A 131 11.77 11.81 -24.89
N VAL A 132 11.66 11.48 -23.60
CA VAL A 132 12.72 10.88 -22.79
C VAL A 132 12.23 9.55 -22.21
N TYR A 133 13.04 8.51 -22.37
CA TYR A 133 12.73 7.15 -21.93
C TYR A 133 13.41 6.88 -20.59
N LEU A 134 12.61 6.73 -19.54
CA LEU A 134 13.07 6.46 -18.18
C LEU A 134 13.14 4.94 -17.94
N PRO A 135 14.18 4.43 -17.25
CA PRO A 135 14.25 3.02 -16.88
C PRO A 135 13.00 2.52 -16.14
N PRO A 136 12.66 1.23 -16.26
CA PRO A 136 11.40 0.70 -15.74
C PRO A 136 11.39 0.48 -14.23
N ALA A 137 12.55 0.54 -13.57
CA ALA A 137 12.68 0.28 -12.15
C ALA A 137 11.77 1.21 -11.32
N ILE A 138 10.99 0.63 -10.40
CA ILE A 138 10.12 1.39 -9.49
C ILE A 138 10.99 2.29 -8.62
N GLU A 139 12.02 1.70 -8.03
CA GLU A 139 13.00 2.36 -7.19
C GLU A 139 14.30 2.62 -7.99
N PRO A 140 14.59 3.87 -8.39
CA PRO A 140 15.71 4.20 -9.25
C PRO A 140 17.04 4.08 -8.50
N ASP A 141 18.01 3.37 -9.09
CA ASP A 141 19.37 3.34 -8.57
C ASP A 141 20.07 4.72 -8.65
N ARG A 142 21.29 4.82 -8.11
CA ARG A 142 22.05 6.08 -8.11
C ARG A 142 22.24 6.67 -9.52
N LYS A 143 22.38 5.83 -10.55
CA LYS A 143 22.54 6.29 -11.94
C LYS A 143 21.23 6.84 -12.48
N THR A 144 20.13 6.12 -12.31
CA THR A 144 18.78 6.51 -12.75
C THR A 144 18.32 7.79 -12.05
N LEU A 145 18.66 7.98 -10.77
CA LEU A 145 18.38 9.24 -10.06
C LEU A 145 19.03 10.46 -10.71
N ARG A 146 20.22 10.32 -11.33
CA ARG A 146 20.86 11.42 -12.07
C ARG A 146 20.05 11.81 -13.30
N LEU A 147 19.49 10.83 -14.01
CA LEU A 147 18.61 11.06 -15.15
C LEU A 147 17.34 11.82 -14.72
N TYR A 148 16.66 11.38 -13.66
CA TYR A 148 15.51 12.08 -13.10
C TYR A 148 15.84 13.55 -12.76
N ARG A 149 16.97 13.78 -12.08
CA ARG A 149 17.46 15.13 -11.77
C ARG A 149 17.76 15.97 -13.02
N ALA A 150 18.26 15.35 -14.09
CA ALA A 150 18.57 16.04 -15.33
C ALA A 150 17.29 16.45 -16.07
N VAL A 151 16.33 15.52 -16.22
CA VAL A 151 15.04 15.77 -16.87
C VAL A 151 14.25 16.84 -16.13
N ALA A 152 14.13 16.73 -14.79
CA ALA A 152 13.44 17.73 -13.98
C ALA A 152 14.05 19.14 -14.14
N ARG A 153 15.38 19.25 -14.19
CA ARG A 153 16.07 20.53 -14.42
C ARG A 153 15.90 21.06 -15.84
N ILE A 154 15.89 20.19 -16.85
CA ILE A 154 15.63 20.59 -18.24
C ILE A 154 14.22 21.15 -18.38
N ALA A 155 13.22 20.45 -17.85
CA ALA A 155 11.83 20.90 -17.85
C ALA A 155 11.66 22.24 -17.11
N LEU A 156 12.20 22.35 -15.89
CA LEU A 156 12.13 23.57 -15.10
C LEU A 156 12.78 24.77 -15.82
N ARG A 157 14.00 24.63 -16.38
CA ARG A 157 14.72 25.73 -17.04
C ARG A 157 14.11 26.17 -18.37
N SER A 158 13.32 25.30 -19.00
CA SER A 158 12.66 25.58 -20.27
C SER A 158 11.22 26.04 -20.11
N GLY A 159 10.64 25.92 -18.91
CA GLY A 159 9.21 26.13 -18.70
C GLY A 159 8.34 25.03 -19.32
N ALA A 160 8.94 23.91 -19.73
CA ALA A 160 8.22 22.84 -20.39
C ALA A 160 7.29 22.10 -19.43
N SER A 161 6.10 21.76 -19.94
CA SER A 161 5.19 20.86 -19.24
C SER A 161 5.73 19.42 -19.28
N VAL A 162 5.46 18.65 -18.24
CA VAL A 162 5.81 17.23 -18.15
C VAL A 162 4.56 16.39 -18.33
N VAL A 163 4.63 15.45 -19.27
CA VAL A 163 3.61 14.44 -19.53
C VAL A 163 4.23 13.06 -19.31
N PRO A 164 3.97 12.41 -18.17
CA PRO A 164 4.43 11.05 -17.97
C PRO A 164 3.56 10.07 -18.77
N VAL A 165 4.19 9.10 -19.42
CA VAL A 165 3.53 8.11 -20.28
C VAL A 165 3.94 6.70 -19.85
N VAL A 166 2.96 5.83 -19.63
CA VAL A 166 3.13 4.41 -19.30
C VAL A 166 2.42 3.58 -20.35
N ILE A 167 3.11 2.58 -20.91
CA ILE A 167 2.49 1.57 -21.77
C ILE A 167 2.19 0.35 -20.89
N ASP A 168 0.95 0.21 -20.42
CA ASP A 168 0.55 -0.96 -19.62
C ASP A 168 0.66 -2.23 -20.46
N GLY A 169 0.98 -3.35 -19.80
CA GLY A 169 1.23 -4.64 -20.44
C GLY A 169 2.61 -4.79 -21.08
N ALA A 170 3.30 -3.72 -21.45
CA ALA A 170 4.59 -3.77 -22.15
C ALA A 170 5.66 -4.56 -21.36
N ARG A 171 5.64 -4.46 -20.03
CA ARG A 171 6.54 -5.23 -19.13
C ARG A 171 6.38 -6.76 -19.20
N HIS A 172 5.30 -7.25 -19.79
CA HIS A 172 5.03 -8.68 -19.94
C HIS A 172 5.34 -9.18 -21.36
N LEU A 173 5.78 -8.33 -22.28
CA LEU A 173 6.14 -8.76 -23.63
C LEU A 173 7.47 -9.51 -23.64
N PRO A 174 7.71 -10.39 -24.63
CA PRO A 174 9.02 -11.03 -24.83
C PRO A 174 10.18 -10.03 -24.92
N SER A 175 9.91 -8.83 -25.45
CA SER A 175 10.86 -7.71 -25.59
C SER A 175 11.02 -6.85 -24.32
N SER A 176 10.42 -7.24 -23.19
CA SER A 176 10.52 -6.47 -21.95
C SER A 176 11.95 -6.37 -21.43
N LEU A 177 12.28 -5.22 -20.85
CA LEU A 177 13.54 -4.91 -20.19
C LEU A 177 13.60 -5.39 -18.73
N ILE A 178 12.48 -5.84 -18.16
CA ILE A 178 12.40 -6.38 -16.79
C ILE A 178 12.64 -7.88 -16.86
N ALA A 179 13.36 -8.48 -15.92
CA ALA A 179 13.63 -9.93 -15.92
C ALA A 179 12.33 -10.78 -15.93
N ALA A 180 12.37 -11.97 -16.55
CA ALA A 180 11.18 -12.80 -16.74
C ALA A 180 10.59 -13.32 -15.42
N GLU A 181 11.44 -13.52 -14.42
CA GLU A 181 11.09 -13.92 -13.05
C GLU A 181 10.29 -12.81 -12.34
N GLN A 182 10.57 -11.53 -12.66
CA GLN A 182 9.88 -10.37 -12.09
C GLN A 182 8.65 -9.95 -12.92
N ALA A 183 8.55 -10.37 -14.17
CA ALA A 183 7.42 -10.07 -15.04
C ALA A 183 7.24 -11.19 -16.09
N PRO A 184 6.33 -12.16 -15.83
CA PRO A 184 6.12 -13.29 -16.72
C PRO A 184 5.76 -12.87 -18.15
N ARG A 185 6.25 -13.65 -19.12
CA ARG A 185 6.15 -13.31 -20.56
C ARG A 185 4.86 -13.81 -21.20
N HIS A 186 4.23 -12.93 -21.98
CA HIS A 186 3.00 -13.15 -22.72
C HIS A 186 3.13 -12.57 -24.12
N ARG A 187 3.08 -13.42 -25.15
CA ARG A 187 3.28 -12.98 -26.55
C ARG A 187 2.20 -12.04 -27.08
N LEU A 188 0.94 -12.26 -26.68
CA LEU A 188 -0.24 -11.53 -27.15
C LEU A 188 -0.87 -10.66 -26.05
N GLN A 189 -0.02 -10.12 -25.18
CA GLN A 189 -0.43 -9.23 -24.09
C GLN A 189 -1.09 -7.96 -24.66
N PRO A 190 -2.33 -7.63 -24.26
CA PRO A 190 -2.92 -6.32 -24.54
C PRO A 190 -2.04 -5.19 -24.03
N LEU A 191 -1.92 -4.12 -24.82
CA LEU A 191 -1.23 -2.89 -24.44
C LEU A 191 -2.21 -1.74 -24.32
N ALA A 192 -1.95 -0.82 -23.39
CA ALA A 192 -2.71 0.42 -23.25
C ALA A 192 -1.78 1.59 -22.94
N ILE A 193 -1.97 2.72 -23.60
CA ILE A 193 -1.20 3.95 -23.35
C ILE A 193 -1.92 4.75 -22.28
N HIS A 194 -1.24 4.98 -21.15
CA HIS A 194 -1.70 5.85 -20.08
C HIS A 194 -0.81 7.10 -20.04
N ALA A 195 -1.41 8.27 -20.26
CA ALA A 195 -0.73 9.55 -20.11
C ALA A 195 -1.46 10.39 -19.07
N LEU A 196 -0.69 11.15 -18.27
CA LEU A 196 -1.29 12.13 -17.37
C LEU A 196 -1.30 13.53 -18.01
N PRO A 197 -2.22 14.43 -17.61
CA PRO A 197 -2.29 15.78 -18.15
C PRO A 197 -0.95 16.55 -18.05
N PRO A 198 -0.64 17.45 -19.00
CA PRO A 198 0.57 18.26 -18.93
C PRO A 198 0.57 19.15 -17.68
N MET A 199 1.69 19.19 -16.97
CA MET A 199 1.92 20.10 -15.84
C MET A 199 3.35 20.63 -15.85
N THR A 200 3.53 21.92 -15.59
CA THR A 200 4.87 22.50 -15.46
C THR A 200 5.53 22.05 -14.16
N MET A 201 6.86 22.14 -14.10
CA MET A 201 7.58 21.82 -12.86
C MET A 201 7.17 22.74 -11.68
N GLU A 202 6.82 23.99 -11.95
CA GLU A 202 6.33 24.93 -10.93
C GLU A 202 5.00 24.45 -10.34
N GLN A 203 4.05 24.05 -11.19
CA GLN A 203 2.76 23.48 -10.75
C GLN A 203 2.97 22.19 -9.94
N LEU A 204 3.88 21.31 -10.40
CA LEU A 204 4.18 20.07 -9.70
C LEU A 204 4.81 20.32 -8.32
N MET A 205 5.73 21.29 -8.23
CA MET A 205 6.34 21.68 -6.95
C MET A 205 5.32 22.31 -6.00
N ALA A 206 4.37 23.08 -6.53
CA ALA A 206 3.28 23.70 -5.76
C ALA A 206 2.26 22.69 -5.21
N ARG A 207 2.16 21.49 -5.80
CA ARG A 207 1.31 20.39 -5.30
C ARG A 207 1.91 19.64 -4.11
N GLY A 208 3.13 19.97 -3.70
CA GLY A 208 3.72 19.39 -2.49
C GLY A 208 2.82 19.61 -1.27
N PRO A 209 2.86 18.76 -0.23
CA PRO A 209 1.94 18.85 0.92
C PRO A 209 2.00 20.17 1.70
N LEU A 210 3.08 20.94 1.53
CA LEU A 210 3.28 22.29 2.09
C LEU A 210 3.30 23.39 1.02
N GLY A 211 2.81 23.13 -0.19
CA GLY A 211 2.89 24.06 -1.31
C GLY A 211 4.29 24.22 -1.91
N THR A 212 5.31 23.47 -1.46
CA THR A 212 6.65 23.49 -2.05
C THR A 212 7.33 22.12 -1.91
N THR A 213 8.03 21.67 -2.96
CA THR A 213 9.01 20.56 -2.89
C THR A 213 10.13 20.77 -3.91
N THR A 214 11.19 19.96 -3.87
CA THR A 214 12.26 20.06 -4.88
C THR A 214 11.78 19.57 -6.25
N ALA A 215 12.31 20.15 -7.33
CA ALA A 215 11.95 19.76 -8.70
C ALA A 215 12.18 18.27 -8.98
N THR A 216 13.21 17.66 -8.38
CA THR A 216 13.49 16.23 -8.56
C THR A 216 12.43 15.37 -7.89
N ASN A 217 12.06 15.71 -6.66
CA ASN A 217 11.05 14.99 -5.90
C ASN A 217 9.66 15.15 -6.53
N ALA A 218 9.30 16.36 -6.97
CA ALA A 218 8.07 16.61 -7.71
C ALA A 218 7.98 15.77 -9.00
N PHE A 219 9.08 15.68 -9.75
CA PHE A 219 9.14 14.82 -10.94
C PHE A 219 9.05 13.34 -10.59
N PHE A 220 9.73 12.89 -9.53
CA PHE A 220 9.65 11.52 -9.05
C PHE A 220 8.22 11.13 -8.63
N ASP A 221 7.54 11.99 -7.88
CA ASP A 221 6.13 11.81 -7.49
C ASP A 221 5.23 11.76 -8.72
N ARG A 222 5.49 12.62 -9.71
CA ARG A 222 4.74 12.64 -10.96
C ARG A 222 4.87 11.34 -11.76
N ILE A 223 6.04 10.71 -11.75
CA ILE A 223 6.23 9.38 -12.35
C ILE A 223 5.49 8.30 -11.53
N ALA A 224 5.50 8.39 -10.21
CA ALA A 224 4.74 7.48 -9.35
C ALA A 224 3.22 7.61 -9.56
N ASP A 225 2.69 8.83 -9.76
CA ASP A 225 1.29 9.04 -10.14
C ASP A 225 0.94 8.31 -11.45
N ALA A 226 1.83 8.33 -12.44
CA ALA A 226 1.58 7.68 -13.72
C ALA A 226 1.53 6.16 -13.58
N ARG A 227 2.43 5.58 -12.77
CA ARG A 227 2.40 4.16 -12.40
C ARG A 227 1.13 3.80 -11.63
N PHE A 228 0.72 4.65 -10.70
CA PHE A 228 -0.52 4.47 -9.95
C PHE A 228 -1.72 4.42 -10.90
N VAL A 229 -1.89 5.43 -11.77
CA VAL A 229 -3.02 5.48 -12.71
C VAL A 229 -3.02 4.31 -13.70
N ALA A 230 -1.85 3.85 -14.15
CA ALA A 230 -1.75 2.69 -15.04
C ALA A 230 -2.11 1.36 -14.35
N ASN A 231 -1.76 1.20 -13.07
CA ASN A 231 -2.02 -0.03 -12.30
C ASN A 231 -3.33 -0.02 -11.51
N ALA A 232 -3.94 1.15 -11.34
CA ALA A 232 -5.17 1.34 -10.58
C ALA A 232 -6.34 0.66 -11.30
N ALA A 233 -6.60 -0.60 -10.98
CA ALA A 233 -7.78 -1.34 -11.40
C ALA A 233 -9.05 -0.86 -10.64
N THR A 234 -9.23 0.46 -10.52
CA THR A 234 -10.25 1.12 -9.66
C THR A 234 -11.69 0.95 -10.17
N SER A 235 -11.86 0.34 -11.34
CA SER A 235 -13.15 -0.11 -11.90
C SER A 235 -13.42 -1.61 -11.71
N SER A 236 -12.50 -2.36 -11.10
CA SER A 236 -12.63 -3.80 -10.87
C SER A 236 -13.02 -4.13 -9.43
N THR A 237 -13.47 -5.37 -9.21
CA THR A 237 -13.67 -5.94 -7.87
C THR A 237 -12.42 -6.69 -7.41
N LEU A 238 -12.32 -7.00 -6.11
CA LEU A 238 -11.21 -7.83 -5.60
C LEU A 238 -11.21 -9.23 -6.22
N TYR A 239 -12.39 -9.82 -6.48
CA TYR A 239 -12.50 -11.12 -7.12
C TYR A 239 -11.99 -11.08 -8.56
N ASP A 240 -12.43 -10.08 -9.35
CA ASP A 240 -12.01 -9.94 -10.75
C ASP A 240 -10.52 -9.63 -10.87
N SER A 241 -9.99 -8.78 -9.97
CA SER A 241 -8.55 -8.51 -9.89
C SER A 241 -7.73 -9.77 -9.58
N MET A 242 -8.23 -10.65 -8.72
CA MET A 242 -7.57 -11.93 -8.46
C MET A 242 -7.66 -12.88 -9.67
N VAL A 243 -8.78 -12.89 -10.40
CA VAL A 243 -8.87 -13.63 -11.67
C VAL A 243 -7.88 -13.10 -12.71
N ALA A 244 -7.74 -11.78 -12.82
CA ALA A 244 -6.75 -11.14 -13.68
C ALA A 244 -5.31 -11.53 -13.28
N ALA A 245 -5.02 -11.55 -11.98
CA ALA A 245 -3.73 -12.02 -11.45
C ALA A 245 -3.47 -13.50 -11.81
N VAL A 246 -4.46 -14.39 -11.68
CA VAL A 246 -4.33 -15.82 -12.06
C VAL A 246 -4.02 -15.96 -13.56
N ARG A 247 -4.65 -15.15 -14.42
CA ARG A 247 -4.38 -15.15 -15.87
C ARG A 247 -2.99 -14.60 -16.19
N ARG A 248 -2.56 -13.55 -15.48
CA ARG A 248 -1.28 -12.87 -15.69
C ARG A 248 -0.07 -13.66 -15.18
N PHE A 249 -0.17 -14.29 -14.00
CA PHE A 249 0.94 -15.00 -13.37
C PHE A 249 0.86 -16.52 -13.51
N GLY A 250 -0.14 -17.00 -14.26
CA GLY A 250 -0.34 -18.41 -14.55
C GLY A 250 -1.13 -19.15 -13.45
N PRO A 251 -2.01 -20.10 -13.83
CA PRO A 251 -2.92 -20.77 -12.90
C PRO A 251 -2.25 -21.74 -11.92
N ASN A 252 -1.10 -22.30 -12.31
CA ASN A 252 -0.45 -23.40 -11.60
C ASN A 252 0.67 -22.94 -10.67
N GLY A 253 1.10 -21.68 -10.75
CA GLY A 253 2.10 -21.16 -9.82
C GLY A 253 1.56 -21.12 -8.39
N GLN A 254 2.46 -21.26 -7.43
CA GLN A 254 2.13 -21.13 -6.01
C GLN A 254 1.57 -19.73 -5.75
N ALA A 255 0.54 -19.66 -4.91
CA ALA A 255 -0.05 -18.39 -4.48
C ALA A 255 0.11 -18.19 -2.99
N LEU A 256 -0.14 -19.28 -2.25
CA LEU A 256 -0.34 -19.25 -0.82
C LEU A 256 0.22 -20.52 -0.21
N SER A 257 0.80 -20.41 0.97
CA SER A 257 1.23 -21.55 1.76
C SER A 257 1.14 -21.24 3.24
N ASP A 258 0.94 -22.28 4.05
CA ASP A 258 0.93 -22.19 5.50
C ASP A 258 1.49 -23.51 6.09
N PRO A 259 1.84 -23.55 7.39
CA PRO A 259 2.39 -24.76 8.01
C PRO A 259 1.36 -25.87 8.30
N LEU A 260 0.06 -25.60 8.20
CA LEU A 260 -1.04 -26.50 8.56
C LEU A 260 -1.57 -27.31 7.36
N THR A 261 -1.75 -26.66 6.22
CA THR A 261 -2.43 -27.19 5.02
C THR A 261 -1.53 -27.27 3.80
N GLY A 262 -0.28 -26.76 3.89
CA GLY A 262 0.70 -26.80 2.80
C GLY A 262 0.50 -25.68 1.79
N SER A 263 0.76 -25.96 0.50
CA SER A 263 0.72 -24.97 -0.57
C SER A 263 -0.54 -25.08 -1.44
N LEU A 264 -1.03 -23.92 -1.88
CA LEU A 264 -2.12 -23.78 -2.84
C LEU A 264 -1.66 -22.98 -4.06
N THR A 265 -2.08 -23.45 -5.24
CA THR A 265 -1.88 -22.72 -6.49
C THR A 265 -2.91 -21.60 -6.65
N ARG A 266 -2.60 -20.60 -7.48
CA ARG A 266 -3.51 -19.48 -7.78
C ARG A 266 -4.89 -19.96 -8.22
N LYS A 267 -4.95 -20.96 -9.11
CA LYS A 267 -6.22 -21.55 -9.57
C LYS A 267 -6.93 -22.28 -8.44
N ARG A 268 -6.25 -23.06 -7.60
CA ARG A 268 -6.89 -23.78 -6.48
C ARG A 268 -7.55 -22.83 -5.47
N VAL A 269 -6.91 -21.70 -5.18
CA VAL A 269 -7.52 -20.64 -4.36
C VAL A 269 -8.86 -20.18 -4.97
N MET A 270 -8.88 -19.85 -6.27
CA MET A 270 -10.09 -19.37 -6.93
C MET A 270 -11.17 -20.44 -7.13
N VAL A 271 -10.78 -21.69 -7.33
CA VAL A 271 -11.73 -22.83 -7.34
C VAL A 271 -12.37 -22.98 -5.97
N GLY A 272 -11.58 -22.99 -4.89
CA GLY A 272 -12.10 -23.05 -3.52
C GLY A 272 -13.03 -21.87 -3.23
N ALA A 273 -12.62 -20.66 -3.57
CA ALA A 273 -13.42 -19.45 -3.40
C ALA A 273 -14.75 -19.57 -4.16
N ARG A 274 -14.73 -20.06 -5.40
CA ARG A 274 -15.92 -20.21 -6.25
C ARG A 274 -16.93 -21.21 -5.70
N VAL A 275 -16.44 -22.31 -5.13
CA VAL A 275 -17.28 -23.35 -4.52
C VAL A 275 -17.90 -22.83 -3.22
N LEU A 276 -17.08 -22.27 -2.32
CA LEU A 276 -17.55 -21.74 -1.05
C LEU A 276 -18.52 -20.57 -1.23
N ALA A 277 -18.30 -19.69 -2.20
CA ALA A 277 -19.19 -18.57 -2.49
C ALA A 277 -20.65 -19.00 -2.71
N ARG A 278 -20.88 -20.14 -3.38
CA ARG A 278 -22.24 -20.67 -3.58
C ARG A 278 -22.93 -21.12 -2.30
N ARG A 279 -22.16 -21.62 -1.34
CA ARG A 279 -22.69 -21.99 -0.03
C ARG A 279 -22.93 -20.74 0.81
N PHE A 280 -22.00 -19.79 0.79
CA PHE A 280 -22.09 -18.54 1.57
C PHE A 280 -23.27 -17.65 1.14
N ILE A 281 -23.67 -17.67 -0.14
CA ILE A 281 -24.86 -16.94 -0.62
C ILE A 281 -26.12 -17.29 0.17
N ARG A 282 -26.24 -18.53 0.66
CA ARG A 282 -27.40 -19.02 1.42
C ARG A 282 -27.32 -18.69 2.91
N LEU A 283 -26.16 -18.25 3.40
CA LEU A 283 -25.93 -18.01 4.83
C LEU A 283 -26.37 -16.62 5.27
N ALA A 284 -26.32 -15.61 4.39
CA ALA A 284 -26.68 -14.24 4.73
C ALA A 284 -27.62 -13.61 3.70
N LYS A 285 -28.48 -12.68 4.13
CA LYS A 285 -29.32 -11.88 3.22
C LYS A 285 -28.45 -11.11 2.20
N PRO A 286 -28.94 -10.86 0.97
CA PRO A 286 -28.24 -10.03 0.00
C PRO A 286 -27.83 -8.67 0.60
N GLY A 287 -26.61 -8.22 0.30
CA GLY A 287 -26.07 -6.93 0.76
C GLY A 287 -25.66 -6.87 2.24
N LYS A 288 -26.01 -7.84 3.08
CA LYS A 288 -25.55 -7.88 4.48
C LYS A 288 -24.12 -8.43 4.59
N PRO A 289 -23.30 -7.89 5.51
CA PRO A 289 -21.95 -8.38 5.72
C PRO A 289 -21.93 -9.81 6.23
N VAL A 290 -20.87 -10.52 5.87
CA VAL A 290 -20.55 -11.84 6.41
C VAL A 290 -19.32 -11.70 7.29
N GLY A 291 -19.44 -12.08 8.57
CA GLY A 291 -18.32 -12.11 9.49
C GLY A 291 -17.31 -13.16 9.09
N LEU A 292 -16.02 -12.87 9.19
CA LEU A 292 -14.93 -13.82 8.97
C LEU A 292 -14.01 -13.81 10.18
N MET A 293 -13.98 -14.94 10.91
CA MET A 293 -13.18 -15.13 12.12
C MET A 293 -12.31 -16.37 11.95
N LEU A 294 -11.11 -16.19 11.37
CA LEU A 294 -10.17 -17.27 11.08
C LEU A 294 -8.73 -16.79 11.34
N PRO A 295 -7.79 -17.71 11.63
CA PRO A 295 -6.39 -17.37 11.83
C PRO A 295 -5.70 -17.11 10.49
N ASN A 296 -4.45 -16.64 10.56
CA ASN A 296 -3.54 -16.58 9.41
C ASN A 296 -3.21 -17.99 8.90
N ALA A 297 -4.03 -18.50 7.99
CA ALA A 297 -3.87 -19.78 7.31
C ALA A 297 -4.56 -19.73 5.94
N ASN A 298 -4.28 -20.67 5.06
CA ASN A 298 -4.79 -20.72 3.69
C ASN A 298 -6.32 -20.57 3.62
N GLY A 299 -7.02 -21.17 4.59
CA GLY A 299 -8.48 -21.10 4.69
C GLY A 299 -9.03 -19.67 4.72
N VAL A 300 -8.35 -18.73 5.38
CA VAL A 300 -8.84 -17.34 5.48
C VAL A 300 -8.82 -16.61 4.15
N ALA A 301 -7.78 -16.80 3.34
CA ALA A 301 -7.70 -16.19 2.01
C ALA A 301 -8.75 -16.79 1.07
N VAL A 302 -8.95 -18.11 1.09
CA VAL A 302 -9.95 -18.79 0.26
C VAL A 302 -11.37 -18.35 0.66
N ALA A 303 -11.68 -18.30 1.96
CA ALA A 303 -12.96 -17.84 2.48
C ALA A 303 -13.18 -16.34 2.21
N PHE A 304 -12.15 -15.51 2.33
CA PHE A 304 -12.20 -14.08 2.00
C PHE A 304 -12.65 -13.88 0.54
N PHE A 305 -11.95 -14.48 -0.43
CA PHE A 305 -12.34 -14.39 -1.84
C PHE A 305 -13.67 -15.08 -2.15
N ALA A 306 -14.07 -16.08 -1.38
CA ALA A 306 -15.42 -16.65 -1.47
C ALA A 306 -16.49 -15.62 -1.13
N ILE A 307 -16.32 -14.87 -0.02
CA ILE A 307 -17.22 -13.79 0.38
C ILE A 307 -17.25 -12.69 -0.70
N GLN A 308 -16.09 -12.29 -1.25
CA GLN A 308 -16.03 -11.34 -2.37
C GLN A 308 -16.86 -11.84 -3.57
N GLY A 309 -16.80 -13.13 -3.89
CA GLY A 309 -17.60 -13.74 -4.96
C GLY A 309 -19.12 -13.76 -4.69
N THR A 310 -19.55 -13.47 -3.46
CA THR A 310 -20.97 -13.34 -3.12
C THR A 310 -21.52 -11.91 -3.27
N GLY A 311 -20.67 -10.94 -3.60
CA GLY A 311 -21.03 -9.52 -3.67
C GLY A 311 -21.39 -8.92 -2.30
N ARG A 312 -20.80 -9.43 -1.22
CA ARG A 312 -21.01 -8.95 0.15
C ARG A 312 -19.69 -8.52 0.77
N PRO A 313 -19.71 -7.53 1.68
CA PRO A 313 -18.52 -7.17 2.42
C PRO A 313 -18.10 -8.28 3.40
N ALA A 314 -16.80 -8.56 3.44
CA ALA A 314 -16.19 -9.41 4.45
C ALA A 314 -15.92 -8.59 5.72
N ALA A 315 -16.64 -8.86 6.80
CA ALA A 315 -16.42 -8.24 8.09
C ALA A 315 -15.39 -9.03 8.90
N MET A 316 -14.17 -8.52 8.95
CA MET A 316 -13.04 -9.23 9.55
C MET A 316 -13.08 -9.12 11.07
N ILE A 317 -13.43 -10.20 11.76
CA ILE A 317 -13.64 -10.20 13.20
C ILE A 317 -12.30 -10.24 13.94
N ASN A 318 -12.03 -9.20 14.73
CA ASN A 318 -10.89 -9.17 15.64
C ASN A 318 -11.18 -10.00 16.89
N TYR A 319 -10.85 -11.28 16.83
CA TYR A 319 -11.07 -12.22 17.93
C TYR A 319 -10.18 -11.96 19.17
N THR A 320 -9.13 -11.15 19.05
CA THR A 320 -8.27 -10.78 20.18
C THR A 320 -8.77 -9.53 20.93
N ALA A 321 -9.86 -8.91 20.48
CA ALA A 321 -10.43 -7.72 21.13
C ALA A 321 -11.26 -8.05 22.38
N GLY A 322 -11.52 -9.33 22.65
CA GLY A 322 -12.35 -9.81 23.74
C GLY A 322 -13.84 -9.89 23.41
N PRO A 323 -14.62 -10.69 24.16
CA PRO A 323 -16.01 -11.03 23.80
C PRO A 323 -16.94 -9.82 23.66
N ALA A 324 -16.87 -8.85 24.58
CA ALA A 324 -17.74 -7.66 24.56
C ALA A 324 -17.52 -6.79 23.29
N ASN A 325 -16.27 -6.64 22.87
CA ASN A 325 -15.92 -5.88 21.67
C ASN A 325 -16.37 -6.61 20.41
N VAL A 326 -16.25 -7.93 20.36
CA VAL A 326 -16.76 -8.75 19.24
C VAL A 326 -18.28 -8.63 19.14
N ALA A 327 -19.00 -8.72 20.26
CA ALA A 327 -20.46 -8.54 20.29
C ALA A 327 -20.88 -7.13 19.82
N SER A 328 -20.15 -6.10 20.23
CA SER A 328 -20.37 -4.72 19.79
C SER A 328 -20.14 -4.55 18.28
N ALA A 329 -19.07 -5.14 17.75
CA ALA A 329 -18.75 -5.15 16.32
C ALA A 329 -19.85 -5.83 15.49
N ILE A 330 -20.37 -6.97 15.96
CA ILE A 330 -21.50 -7.68 15.33
C ILE A 330 -22.73 -6.80 15.22
N ARG A 331 -23.11 -6.16 16.33
CA ARG A 331 -24.26 -5.24 16.35
C ARG A 331 -24.02 -4.04 15.44
N ALA A 332 -22.88 -3.37 15.57
CA ALA A 332 -22.55 -2.17 14.79
C ALA A 332 -22.63 -2.42 13.27
N ALA A 333 -22.13 -3.56 12.80
CA ALA A 333 -22.16 -3.91 11.38
C ALA A 333 -23.40 -4.70 10.96
N GLY A 334 -24.30 -5.08 11.88
CA GLY A 334 -25.49 -5.88 11.58
C GLY A 334 -25.15 -7.25 10.99
N ILE A 335 -24.13 -7.92 11.55
CA ILE A 335 -23.64 -9.22 11.08
C ILE A 335 -24.59 -10.31 11.57
N GLY A 336 -25.24 -11.05 10.66
CA GLY A 336 -26.10 -12.18 11.01
C GLY A 336 -25.38 -13.53 11.05
N THR A 337 -24.24 -13.65 10.37
CA THR A 337 -23.49 -14.90 10.29
C THR A 337 -21.99 -14.65 10.30
N VAL A 338 -21.27 -15.42 11.10
CA VAL A 338 -19.82 -15.44 11.18
C VAL A 338 -19.29 -16.78 10.69
N ILE A 339 -18.32 -16.76 9.80
CA ILE A 339 -17.63 -17.95 9.30
C ILE A 339 -16.39 -18.18 10.14
N SER A 340 -16.26 -19.38 10.70
CA SER A 340 -15.11 -19.76 11.53
C SER A 340 -14.74 -21.24 11.37
N SER A 341 -13.76 -21.70 12.16
CA SER A 341 -13.24 -23.07 12.18
C SER A 341 -13.31 -23.61 13.60
N LYS A 342 -13.83 -24.83 13.75
CA LYS A 342 -13.94 -25.50 15.06
C LYS A 342 -12.56 -25.69 15.69
N ALA A 343 -11.62 -26.22 14.90
CA ALA A 343 -10.24 -26.46 15.35
C ALA A 343 -9.53 -25.16 15.75
N PHE A 344 -9.81 -24.05 15.05
CA PHE A 344 -9.27 -22.76 15.44
C PHE A 344 -9.83 -22.27 16.77
N VAL A 345 -11.16 -22.31 16.95
CA VAL A 345 -11.82 -21.86 18.18
C VAL A 345 -11.32 -22.63 19.39
N GLU A 346 -11.20 -23.96 19.28
CA GLU A 346 -10.67 -24.82 20.34
C GLU A 346 -9.20 -24.49 20.65
N LYS A 347 -8.34 -24.44 19.62
CA LYS A 347 -6.91 -24.21 19.81
C LYS A 347 -6.57 -22.82 20.35
N ALA A 348 -7.38 -21.81 20.01
CA ALA A 348 -7.19 -20.44 20.45
C ALA A 348 -8.02 -20.07 21.69
N ASP A 349 -8.71 -21.04 22.31
CA ASP A 349 -9.56 -20.87 23.49
C ASP A 349 -10.58 -19.72 23.34
N LEU A 350 -11.34 -19.75 22.24
CA LEU A 350 -12.28 -18.69 21.86
C LEU A 350 -13.73 -18.99 22.28
N GLY A 351 -13.96 -19.90 23.23
CA GLY A 351 -15.32 -20.29 23.67
C GLY A 351 -16.16 -19.10 24.13
N ALA A 352 -15.60 -18.23 24.97
CA ALA A 352 -16.29 -17.01 25.42
C ALA A 352 -16.61 -16.03 24.28
N VAL A 353 -15.77 -15.98 23.25
CA VAL A 353 -16.03 -15.15 22.05
C VAL A 353 -17.19 -15.74 21.25
N VAL A 354 -17.25 -17.06 21.08
CA VAL A 354 -18.37 -17.74 20.41
C VAL A 354 -19.70 -17.46 21.12
N GLU A 355 -19.74 -17.55 22.45
CA GLU A 355 -20.96 -17.23 23.21
C GLU A 355 -21.38 -15.78 23.03
N ALA A 356 -20.42 -14.85 22.99
CA ALA A 356 -20.71 -13.43 22.74
C ALA A 356 -21.23 -13.17 21.31
N ILE A 357 -20.79 -13.95 20.32
CA ILE A 357 -21.31 -13.89 18.94
C ILE A 357 -22.80 -14.30 18.94
N HIS A 358 -23.13 -15.41 19.60
CA HIS A 358 -24.51 -15.88 19.72
C HIS A 358 -25.39 -14.89 20.49
N ALA A 359 -24.90 -14.38 21.63
CA ALA A 359 -25.61 -13.38 22.43
C ALA A 359 -25.84 -12.06 21.68
N ALA A 360 -24.99 -11.73 20.69
CA ALA A 360 -25.18 -10.58 19.81
C ALA A 360 -26.17 -10.84 18.65
N GLY A 361 -26.72 -12.05 18.54
CA GLY A 361 -27.73 -12.43 17.54
C GLY A 361 -27.16 -12.97 16.22
N ALA A 362 -25.86 -13.27 16.16
CA ALA A 362 -25.22 -13.87 15.00
C ALA A 362 -25.06 -15.38 15.17
N GLN A 363 -25.15 -16.13 14.07
CA GLN A 363 -24.87 -17.57 14.04
C GLN A 363 -23.45 -17.85 13.53
N ILE A 364 -22.84 -18.96 13.95
CA ILE A 364 -21.56 -19.39 13.40
C ILE A 364 -21.76 -20.49 12.36
N ALA A 365 -21.19 -20.30 11.18
CA ALA A 365 -21.09 -21.30 10.14
C ALA A 365 -19.67 -21.87 10.09
N TRP A 366 -19.54 -23.17 10.38
CA TRP A 366 -18.26 -23.85 10.47
C TRP A 366 -17.74 -24.26 9.09
N LEU A 367 -16.49 -23.90 8.78
CA LEU A 367 -15.87 -24.24 7.50
C LEU A 367 -15.73 -25.75 7.28
N GLU A 368 -15.49 -26.51 8.35
CA GLU A 368 -15.40 -27.97 8.30
C GLU A 368 -16.73 -28.59 7.83
N ASP A 369 -17.85 -28.20 8.47
CA ASP A 369 -19.18 -28.71 8.14
C ASP A 369 -19.58 -28.33 6.70
N ILE A 370 -19.26 -27.10 6.29
CA ILE A 370 -19.47 -26.67 4.91
C ILE A 370 -18.63 -27.52 3.96
N ARG A 371 -17.34 -27.74 4.26
CA ARG A 371 -16.42 -28.51 3.43
C ARG A 371 -16.89 -29.95 3.23
N ASP A 372 -17.34 -30.60 4.30
CA ASP A 372 -17.78 -31.99 4.28
C ASP A 372 -19.08 -32.17 3.48
N SER A 373 -19.91 -31.13 3.44
CA SER A 373 -21.13 -31.11 2.63
C SER A 373 -20.91 -30.84 1.12
N ILE A 374 -19.67 -30.52 0.68
CA ILE A 374 -19.38 -30.20 -0.72
C ILE A 374 -19.27 -31.48 -1.56
N THR A 375 -20.15 -31.59 -2.55
CA THR A 375 -20.21 -32.73 -3.46
C THR A 375 -19.19 -32.62 -4.60
N TRP A 376 -18.86 -33.74 -5.24
CA TRP A 376 -17.96 -33.76 -6.39
C TRP A 376 -18.46 -32.92 -7.61
N PRO A 377 -19.75 -32.93 -7.99
CA PRO A 377 -20.26 -32.07 -9.07
C PRO A 377 -20.05 -30.57 -8.79
N GLU A 378 -20.18 -30.14 -7.53
CA GLU A 378 -19.91 -28.76 -7.15
C GLU A 378 -18.43 -28.39 -7.31
N LYS A 379 -17.52 -29.32 -6.98
CA LYS A 379 -16.07 -29.14 -7.18
C LYS A 379 -15.73 -29.02 -8.67
N LEU A 380 -16.31 -29.87 -9.52
CA LEU A 380 -16.12 -29.81 -10.97
C LEU A 380 -16.62 -28.48 -11.53
N LEU A 381 -17.83 -28.07 -11.16
CA LEU A 381 -18.40 -26.82 -11.62
C LEU A 381 -17.60 -25.60 -11.11
N GLY A 382 -17.07 -25.67 -9.89
CA GLY A 382 -16.11 -24.69 -9.37
C GLY A 382 -14.83 -24.62 -10.20
N ALA A 383 -14.30 -25.77 -10.61
CA ALA A 383 -13.09 -25.88 -11.44
C ALA A 383 -13.27 -25.32 -12.85
N VAL A 384 -14.47 -25.36 -13.41
CA VAL A 384 -14.81 -24.78 -14.72
C VAL A 384 -15.14 -23.28 -14.58
N CYS A 385 -15.87 -22.88 -13.54
CA CYS A 385 -16.39 -21.51 -13.39
C CYS A 385 -15.57 -20.60 -12.46
N TRP A 386 -14.35 -20.98 -12.07
CA TRP A 386 -13.51 -20.22 -11.12
C TRP A 386 -13.24 -18.76 -11.52
N ALA A 387 -13.28 -18.47 -12.83
CA ALA A 387 -12.99 -17.14 -13.36
C ALA A 387 -14.20 -16.18 -13.36
N ARG A 388 -15.35 -16.62 -12.83
CA ARG A 388 -16.59 -15.83 -12.79
C ARG A 388 -17.21 -15.91 -11.40
N PRO A 389 -17.38 -14.78 -10.68
CA PRO A 389 -18.04 -14.80 -9.40
C PRO A 389 -19.52 -15.20 -9.58
N PRO A 390 -20.14 -15.90 -8.61
CA PRO A 390 -21.56 -16.23 -8.68
C PRO A 390 -22.48 -15.00 -8.60
N VAL A 391 -22.04 -13.91 -7.96
CA VAL A 391 -22.77 -12.63 -7.92
C VAL A 391 -21.85 -11.53 -8.44
N ARG A 392 -22.37 -10.64 -9.30
CA ARG A 392 -21.63 -9.47 -9.77
C ARG A 392 -21.69 -8.36 -8.73
N ALA A 393 -20.54 -7.74 -8.47
CA ALA A 393 -20.41 -6.54 -7.65
C ALA A 393 -19.75 -5.44 -8.49
N GLN A 394 -19.82 -4.21 -8.00
CA GLN A 394 -19.20 -3.03 -8.60
C GLN A 394 -18.02 -2.57 -7.74
N ALA A 395 -17.11 -1.79 -8.33
CA ALA A 395 -15.91 -1.33 -7.63
C ALA A 395 -16.20 -0.47 -6.39
N ASP A 396 -17.31 0.29 -6.42
CA ASP A 396 -17.73 1.16 -5.32
C ASP A 396 -18.58 0.44 -4.25
N ASP A 397 -18.89 -0.86 -4.45
CA ASP A 397 -19.58 -1.65 -3.42
C ASP A 397 -18.65 -1.90 -2.21
N PRO A 398 -19.20 -1.95 -0.98
CA PRO A 398 -18.46 -2.35 0.22
C PRO A 398 -17.85 -3.75 0.07
N ALA A 399 -16.53 -3.84 0.23
CA ALA A 399 -15.77 -5.09 0.09
C ALA A 399 -15.31 -5.66 1.42
N VAL A 400 -14.92 -4.78 2.36
CA VAL A 400 -14.32 -5.17 3.63
C VAL A 400 -14.82 -4.24 4.74
N ILE A 401 -15.09 -4.83 5.90
CA ILE A 401 -15.31 -4.09 7.15
C ILE A 401 -14.22 -4.52 8.14
N LEU A 402 -13.45 -3.58 8.64
CA LEU A 402 -12.41 -3.80 9.66
C LEU A 402 -12.76 -3.03 10.92
N PHE A 403 -12.54 -3.63 12.10
CA PHE A 403 -12.93 -3.01 13.36
C PHE A 403 -11.73 -2.36 14.05
N THR A 404 -11.86 -1.07 14.37
CA THR A 404 -10.86 -0.32 15.13
C THR A 404 -11.35 -0.07 16.56
N SER A 405 -10.43 -0.07 17.53
CA SER A 405 -10.72 0.36 18.90
C SER A 405 -10.97 1.86 18.88
N GLY A 406 -12.23 2.28 18.82
CA GLY A 406 -12.59 3.70 18.84
C GLY A 406 -12.12 4.35 20.13
N SER A 407 -11.87 5.67 20.10
CA SER A 407 -11.51 6.42 21.31
C SER A 407 -12.61 6.47 22.38
N GLU A 408 -13.82 6.03 22.04
CA GLU A 408 -15.00 5.91 22.93
C GLU A 408 -15.09 4.53 23.61
N GLY A 409 -14.06 3.67 23.50
CA GLY A 409 -14.04 2.33 24.09
C GLY A 409 -14.87 1.29 23.34
N THR A 410 -15.77 1.70 22.43
CA THR A 410 -16.57 0.80 21.59
C THR A 410 -15.96 0.67 20.18
N PRO A 411 -15.87 -0.55 19.60
CA PRO A 411 -15.33 -0.74 18.27
C PRO A 411 -16.15 -0.04 17.18
N LYS A 412 -15.47 0.60 16.22
CA LYS A 412 -16.08 1.20 15.02
C LYS A 412 -15.72 0.33 13.81
N GLY A 413 -16.69 0.07 12.94
CA GLY A 413 -16.48 -0.65 11.69
C GLY A 413 -16.07 0.32 10.59
N VAL A 414 -14.85 0.20 10.08
CA VAL A 414 -14.34 0.94 8.92
C VAL A 414 -14.77 0.22 7.65
N VAL A 415 -15.57 0.88 6.81
CA VAL A 415 -16.09 0.30 5.56
C VAL A 415 -15.22 0.70 4.38
N LEU A 416 -14.60 -0.29 3.73
CA LEU A 416 -13.75 -0.12 2.56
C LEU A 416 -14.42 -0.75 1.33
N SER A 417 -14.52 0.02 0.24
CA SER A 417 -14.94 -0.50 -1.06
C SER A 417 -13.82 -1.31 -1.75
N HIS A 418 -14.17 -2.05 -2.81
CA HIS A 418 -13.15 -2.69 -3.65
C HIS A 418 -12.19 -1.66 -4.23
N ARG A 419 -12.71 -0.51 -4.69
CA ARG A 419 -11.93 0.62 -5.22
C ARG A 419 -10.92 1.12 -4.19
N ASN A 420 -11.31 1.28 -2.92
CA ASN A 420 -10.39 1.80 -1.89
C ASN A 420 -9.17 0.90 -1.71
N ILE A 421 -9.40 -0.41 -1.60
CA ILE A 421 -8.34 -1.40 -1.39
C ILE A 421 -7.45 -1.51 -2.64
N LEU A 422 -8.05 -1.60 -3.83
CA LEU A 422 -7.30 -1.68 -5.09
C LEU A 422 -6.49 -0.41 -5.36
N ALA A 423 -7.02 0.76 -5.01
CA ALA A 423 -6.28 2.01 -5.06
C ALA A 423 -5.04 1.94 -4.15
N ASN A 424 -5.17 1.49 -2.90
CA ASN A 424 -4.03 1.39 -2.00
C ASN A 424 -2.98 0.38 -2.45
N VAL A 425 -3.40 -0.77 -2.98
CA VAL A 425 -2.48 -1.75 -3.59
C VAL A 425 -1.69 -1.11 -4.75
N ALA A 426 -2.35 -0.39 -5.64
CA ALA A 426 -1.69 0.29 -6.77
C ALA A 426 -0.78 1.45 -6.30
N GLN A 427 -1.18 2.18 -5.27
CA GLN A 427 -0.40 3.25 -4.65
C GLN A 427 0.92 2.72 -4.06
N ILE A 428 0.86 1.60 -3.32
CA ILE A 428 2.03 0.94 -2.74
C ILE A 428 2.96 0.42 -3.86
N ALA A 429 2.40 -0.29 -4.85
CA ALA A 429 3.15 -0.83 -5.98
C ALA A 429 3.79 0.24 -6.88
N ALA A 430 3.34 1.50 -6.80
CA ALA A 430 3.95 2.62 -7.51
C ALA A 430 5.22 3.17 -6.80
N ARG A 431 5.46 2.80 -5.54
CA ARG A 431 6.52 3.34 -4.67
C ARG A 431 7.52 2.31 -4.16
N ILE A 432 7.09 1.09 -3.91
CA ILE A 432 7.94 0.01 -3.38
C ILE A 432 7.99 -1.12 -4.40
N ASP A 433 9.18 -1.66 -4.63
CA ASP A 433 9.38 -2.75 -5.58
C ASP A 433 9.00 -4.12 -5.00
N PHE A 434 7.89 -4.68 -5.51
CA PHE A 434 7.44 -6.05 -5.27
C PHE A 434 7.29 -6.77 -6.61
N SER A 435 7.73 -8.04 -6.67
CA SER A 435 7.66 -8.82 -7.91
C SER A 435 7.29 -10.30 -7.67
N PRO A 436 6.84 -11.04 -8.69
CA PRO A 436 6.66 -12.49 -8.60
C PRO A 436 7.92 -13.30 -8.28
N ALA A 437 9.11 -12.69 -8.33
CA ALA A 437 10.35 -13.31 -7.85
C ALA A 437 10.46 -13.28 -6.31
N ASP A 438 9.61 -12.50 -5.63
CA ASP A 438 9.58 -12.38 -4.20
C ASP A 438 8.71 -13.46 -3.53
N ARG A 439 9.02 -13.68 -2.25
CA ARG A 439 8.18 -14.43 -1.32
C ARG A 439 7.96 -13.61 -0.07
N LEU A 440 6.70 -13.36 0.27
CA LEU A 440 6.29 -12.59 1.43
C LEU A 440 5.94 -13.52 2.60
N PHE A 441 6.51 -13.25 3.77
CA PHE A 441 6.18 -13.93 5.03
C PHE A 441 5.28 -13.02 5.88
N ASN A 442 3.98 -13.35 5.94
CA ASN A 442 2.99 -12.56 6.65
C ASN A 442 2.70 -13.16 8.02
N VAL A 443 3.25 -12.53 9.06
CA VAL A 443 2.94 -12.81 10.47
C VAL A 443 1.82 -11.93 11.02
N LEU A 444 1.44 -10.88 10.29
CA LEU A 444 0.50 -9.89 10.77
C LEU A 444 -0.94 -10.38 10.62
N PRO A 445 -1.79 -10.23 11.65
CA PRO A 445 -3.15 -10.76 11.60
C PRO A 445 -3.96 -10.19 10.43
N VAL A 446 -4.65 -11.06 9.69
CA VAL A 446 -5.51 -10.67 8.55
C VAL A 446 -6.79 -9.95 8.95
N PHE A 447 -7.15 -9.91 10.24
CA PHE A 447 -8.22 -9.04 10.74
C PHE A 447 -7.75 -7.59 10.96
N HIS A 448 -6.47 -7.30 10.73
CA HIS A 448 -5.89 -5.97 10.73
C HIS A 448 -5.57 -5.54 9.29
N SER A 449 -5.86 -4.30 8.91
CA SER A 449 -5.66 -3.78 7.56
C SER A 449 -4.24 -3.99 7.01
N PHE A 450 -3.22 -3.87 7.85
CA PHE A 450 -1.83 -4.11 7.46
C PHE A 450 -1.56 -5.59 7.09
N GLY A 451 -2.08 -6.55 7.86
CA GLY A 451 -1.97 -7.97 7.54
C GLY A 451 -2.89 -8.40 6.40
N LEU A 452 -4.05 -7.74 6.23
CA LEU A 452 -4.99 -8.01 5.15
C LEU A 452 -4.55 -7.41 3.83
N THR A 453 -4.58 -6.07 3.69
CA THR A 453 -4.31 -5.43 2.41
C THR A 453 -2.85 -5.57 2.03
N GLY A 454 -1.94 -5.19 2.93
CA GLY A 454 -0.51 -5.30 2.69
C GLY A 454 -0.05 -6.76 2.68
N GLY A 455 -0.30 -7.50 3.76
CA GLY A 455 0.24 -8.84 3.95
C GLY A 455 -0.45 -9.95 3.15
N THR A 456 -1.64 -9.70 2.56
CA THR A 456 -2.41 -10.75 1.88
C THR A 456 -2.88 -10.34 0.49
N ILE A 457 -3.64 -9.25 0.36
CA ILE A 457 -4.24 -8.84 -0.92
C ILE A 457 -3.16 -8.39 -1.91
N LEU A 458 -2.25 -7.50 -1.49
CA LEU A 458 -1.16 -7.01 -2.32
C LEU A 458 -0.31 -8.14 -2.93
N PRO A 459 0.26 -9.08 -2.15
CA PRO A 459 1.08 -10.15 -2.73
C PRO A 459 0.26 -11.05 -3.66
N MET A 460 -0.98 -11.39 -3.30
CA MET A 460 -1.82 -12.24 -4.15
C MET A 460 -2.16 -11.60 -5.50
N LEU A 461 -2.47 -10.30 -5.51
CA LEU A 461 -2.73 -9.55 -6.74
C LEU A 461 -1.46 -9.24 -7.54
N GLY A 462 -0.32 -9.08 -6.86
CA GLY A 462 1.00 -8.82 -7.46
C GLY A 462 1.72 -10.08 -7.97
N GLY A 463 1.15 -11.27 -7.75
CA GLY A 463 1.77 -12.53 -8.14
C GLY A 463 2.92 -12.98 -7.25
N VAL A 464 3.07 -12.38 -6.06
CA VAL A 464 4.09 -12.73 -5.06
C VAL A 464 3.67 -14.00 -4.32
N ASP A 465 4.61 -14.91 -4.06
CA ASP A 465 4.34 -16.09 -3.24
C ASP A 465 4.09 -15.68 -1.79
N LEU A 466 2.93 -16.03 -1.22
CA LEU A 466 2.59 -15.68 0.16
C LEU A 466 2.72 -16.88 1.10
N PHE A 467 3.44 -16.68 2.21
CA PHE A 467 3.47 -17.60 3.35
C PHE A 467 2.72 -16.97 4.53
N LEU A 468 1.62 -17.57 4.96
CA LEU A 468 0.83 -17.15 6.12
C LEU A 468 1.33 -17.86 7.37
N TYR A 469 1.72 -17.09 8.39
CA TYR A 469 2.11 -17.62 9.69
C TYR A 469 1.02 -17.30 10.75
N PRO A 470 0.56 -18.29 11.55
CA PRO A 470 -0.65 -18.16 12.37
C PRO A 470 -0.65 -17.05 13.44
N SER A 471 0.51 -16.75 14.05
CA SER A 471 0.59 -15.81 15.16
C SER A 471 1.93 -15.08 15.17
N PRO A 472 1.96 -13.73 15.28
CA PRO A 472 3.20 -12.98 15.43
C PRO A 472 3.86 -13.17 16.81
N LEU A 473 3.15 -13.74 17.79
CA LEU A 473 3.66 -13.87 19.16
C LEU A 473 4.63 -15.04 19.35
N HIS A 474 4.84 -15.86 18.32
CA HIS A 474 5.75 -17.01 18.41
C HIS A 474 7.22 -16.58 18.20
N TYR A 475 7.72 -15.70 19.07
CA TYR A 475 9.01 -15.05 18.94
C TYR A 475 10.18 -16.00 18.66
N LYS A 476 10.22 -17.17 19.30
CA LYS A 476 11.30 -18.17 19.11
C LYS A 476 11.15 -19.03 17.84
N LEU A 477 9.92 -19.20 17.34
CA LEU A 477 9.64 -20.08 16.19
C LEU A 477 9.72 -19.33 14.87
N ILE A 478 9.40 -18.04 14.86
CA ILE A 478 9.38 -17.21 13.65
C ILE A 478 10.76 -17.12 12.98
N PRO A 479 11.88 -16.84 13.69
CA PRO A 479 13.21 -16.85 13.08
C PRO A 479 13.52 -18.18 12.38
N GLN A 480 13.24 -19.30 13.04
CA GLN A 480 13.45 -20.64 12.46
C GLN A 480 12.56 -20.90 11.24
N ALA A 481 11.30 -20.44 11.29
CA ALA A 481 10.38 -20.55 10.17
C ALA A 481 10.84 -19.70 8.98
N VAL A 482 11.32 -18.47 9.21
CA VAL A 482 11.87 -17.61 8.16
C VAL A 482 13.12 -18.23 7.54
N ALA A 483 14.03 -18.77 8.35
CA ALA A 483 15.22 -19.48 7.87
C ALA A 483 14.87 -20.67 6.95
N LYS A 484 13.78 -21.39 7.26
CA LYS A 484 13.30 -22.54 6.48
C LYS A 484 12.56 -22.11 5.20
N VAL A 485 11.67 -21.14 5.29
CA VAL A 485 10.82 -20.68 4.18
C VAL A 485 11.61 -19.83 3.18
N LYS A 486 12.67 -19.17 3.65
CA LYS A 486 13.53 -18.24 2.90
C LYS A 486 12.74 -17.16 2.15
N PRO A 487 11.85 -16.41 2.84
CA PRO A 487 11.16 -15.28 2.22
C PRO A 487 12.15 -14.16 1.90
N THR A 488 11.82 -13.34 0.90
CA THR A 488 12.57 -12.12 0.56
C THR A 488 12.01 -10.89 1.27
N ILE A 489 10.73 -10.95 1.68
CA ILE A 489 10.01 -9.83 2.29
C ILE A 489 9.28 -10.29 3.55
N MET A 490 9.31 -9.46 4.59
CA MET A 490 8.54 -9.68 5.81
C MET A 490 7.90 -8.37 6.28
N PHE A 491 6.69 -8.45 6.82
CA PHE A 491 6.03 -7.29 7.46
C PHE A 491 6.01 -7.46 8.97
N GLY A 492 6.14 -6.35 9.69
CA GLY A 492 6.21 -6.36 11.15
C GLY A 492 5.88 -5.02 11.79
N THR A 493 5.86 -5.00 13.11
CA THR A 493 5.89 -3.77 13.92
C THR A 493 7.22 -3.73 14.67
N ASP A 494 7.64 -2.57 15.17
CA ASP A 494 8.88 -2.42 15.94
C ASP A 494 9.02 -3.46 17.07
N THR A 495 7.93 -3.64 17.84
CA THR A 495 7.80 -4.58 18.95
C THR A 495 8.04 -6.02 18.50
N PHE A 496 7.43 -6.42 17.37
CA PHE A 496 7.63 -7.76 16.84
C PHE A 496 9.05 -7.96 16.32
N LEU A 497 9.57 -7.01 15.56
CA LEU A 497 10.91 -7.06 14.99
C LEU A 497 12.00 -7.13 16.07
N ASN A 498 11.85 -6.38 17.18
CA ASN A 498 12.74 -6.49 18.33
C ASN A 498 12.68 -7.87 18.98
N GLY A 499 11.48 -8.38 19.26
CA GLY A 499 11.33 -9.68 19.90
C GLY A 499 11.88 -10.83 19.05
N TYR A 500 11.74 -10.75 17.72
CA TYR A 500 12.36 -11.71 16.82
C TYR A 500 13.89 -11.60 16.84
N ALA A 501 14.43 -10.38 16.75
CA ALA A 501 15.87 -10.16 16.77
C ALA A 501 16.52 -10.73 18.05
N ARG A 502 15.90 -10.56 19.21
CA ARG A 502 16.39 -11.08 20.50
C ARG A 502 16.56 -12.61 20.55
N THR A 503 15.77 -13.36 19.77
CA THR A 503 15.76 -14.83 19.81
C THR A 503 16.33 -15.50 18.57
N ALA A 504 16.60 -14.73 17.52
CA ALA A 504 17.13 -15.21 16.26
C ALA A 504 18.64 -15.48 16.32
N ARG A 505 19.10 -16.38 15.46
CA ARG A 505 20.51 -16.49 15.05
C ARG A 505 20.77 -15.57 13.88
N ASP A 506 22.04 -15.24 13.63
CA ASP A 506 22.43 -14.27 12.59
C ASP A 506 21.99 -14.71 11.18
N SER A 507 21.94 -16.01 10.92
CA SER A 507 21.51 -16.56 9.64
C SER A 507 19.99 -16.63 9.44
N ASP A 508 19.19 -16.48 10.49
CA ASP A 508 17.75 -16.82 10.42
C ASP A 508 16.96 -15.89 9.49
N PHE A 509 17.45 -14.65 9.29
CA PHE A 509 16.83 -13.64 8.44
C PHE A 509 17.62 -13.33 7.16
N ALA A 510 18.66 -14.10 6.84
CA ALA A 510 19.59 -13.79 5.75
C ALA A 510 18.98 -13.78 4.34
N SER A 511 17.78 -14.36 4.15
CA SER A 511 17.07 -14.32 2.86
C SER A 511 16.29 -13.03 2.63
N LEU A 512 16.04 -12.24 3.68
CA LEU A 512 15.24 -11.03 3.60
C LEU A 512 16.05 -9.92 2.93
N ARG A 513 15.50 -9.34 1.86
CA ARG A 513 16.02 -8.10 1.26
C ARG A 513 15.32 -6.86 1.82
N MET A 514 14.10 -7.01 2.32
CA MET A 514 13.25 -5.90 2.76
C MET A 514 12.36 -6.33 3.93
N VAL A 515 12.28 -5.48 4.95
CA VAL A 515 11.24 -5.56 5.99
C VAL A 515 10.42 -4.29 5.93
N VAL A 516 9.09 -4.40 5.81
CA VAL A 516 8.21 -3.22 5.93
C VAL A 516 7.66 -3.18 7.35
N ALA A 517 7.95 -2.10 8.05
CA ALA A 517 7.53 -1.89 9.43
C ALA A 517 6.51 -0.76 9.51
N GLY A 518 5.53 -0.90 10.39
CA GLY A 518 4.53 0.14 10.62
C GLY A 518 3.64 -0.16 11.82
N ALA A 519 2.49 0.54 11.89
CA ALA A 519 1.52 0.51 12.98
C ALA A 519 2.00 1.10 14.34
N GLU A 520 3.32 1.27 14.50
CA GLU A 520 4.00 2.02 15.55
C GLU A 520 5.31 2.61 14.98
N ALA A 521 5.89 3.59 15.67
CA ALA A 521 7.16 4.18 15.27
C ALA A 521 8.29 3.16 15.39
N VAL A 522 9.16 3.10 14.38
CA VAL A 522 10.33 2.22 14.40
C VAL A 522 11.46 2.89 15.18
N LYS A 523 12.02 2.18 16.17
CA LYS A 523 13.14 2.69 16.94
C LYS A 523 14.42 2.63 16.11
N PRO A 524 15.31 3.64 16.21
CA PRO A 524 16.60 3.62 15.51
C PRO A 524 17.43 2.37 15.77
N GLU A 525 17.33 1.81 16.99
CA GLU A 525 18.01 0.57 17.36
C GLU A 525 17.50 -0.63 16.57
N THR A 526 16.18 -0.74 16.37
CA THR A 526 15.57 -1.80 15.57
C THR A 526 16.09 -1.76 14.14
N GLU A 527 16.09 -0.57 13.54
CA GLU A 527 16.64 -0.40 12.19
C GLU A 527 18.12 -0.75 12.12
N ARG A 528 18.91 -0.32 13.12
CA ARG A 528 20.34 -0.64 13.23
C ARG A 528 20.57 -2.15 13.28
N VAL A 529 19.92 -2.84 14.21
CA VAL A 529 20.06 -4.30 14.39
C VAL A 529 19.68 -5.04 13.12
N TRP A 530 18.54 -4.72 12.52
CA TRP A 530 18.08 -5.42 11.32
C TRP A 530 19.00 -5.19 10.12
N ARG A 531 19.52 -3.98 9.96
CA ARG A 531 20.47 -3.64 8.90
C ARG A 531 21.84 -4.29 9.12
N GLU A 532 22.42 -4.17 10.31
CA GLU A 532 23.81 -4.55 10.57
C GLU A 532 23.97 -6.05 10.87
N ARG A 533 23.01 -6.65 11.58
CA ARG A 533 23.07 -8.07 11.95
C ARG A 533 22.48 -8.98 10.89
N PHE A 534 21.35 -8.59 10.30
CA PHE A 534 20.61 -9.44 9.35
C PHE A 534 20.74 -9.00 7.89
N GLY A 535 21.34 -7.83 7.62
CA GLY A 535 21.48 -7.30 6.25
C GLY A 535 20.16 -6.83 5.62
N ALA A 536 19.08 -6.74 6.40
CA ALA A 536 17.75 -6.43 5.89
C ALA A 536 17.40 -4.96 6.16
N GLN A 537 17.00 -4.22 5.12
CA GLN A 537 16.57 -2.84 5.28
C GLN A 537 15.15 -2.79 5.83
N VAL A 538 14.95 -2.03 6.91
CA VAL A 538 13.64 -1.72 7.46
C VAL A 538 13.08 -0.48 6.76
N LEU A 539 11.95 -0.63 6.09
CA LEU A 539 11.18 0.45 5.48
C LEU A 539 10.02 0.80 6.40
N GLU A 540 10.15 1.90 7.12
CA GLU A 540 9.07 2.41 7.96
C GLU A 540 7.95 3.04 7.09
N GLY A 541 6.71 2.68 7.39
CA GLY A 541 5.50 3.19 6.76
C GLY A 541 4.44 3.60 7.77
N PHE A 542 3.66 4.61 7.37
CA PHE A 542 2.56 5.16 8.15
C PHE A 542 1.23 4.93 7.45
N GLY A 543 0.21 4.66 8.25
CA GLY A 543 -1.09 4.35 7.74
C GLY A 543 -2.10 4.03 8.84
N MET A 544 -3.34 3.87 8.40
CA MET A 544 -4.48 3.59 9.25
C MET A 544 -5.53 2.82 8.47
N THR A 545 -6.39 2.09 9.17
CA THR A 545 -7.40 1.22 8.55
C THR A 545 -8.32 2.01 7.61
N GLU A 546 -8.62 3.26 7.96
CA GLU A 546 -9.43 4.23 7.23
C GLU A 546 -8.82 4.64 5.88
N ALA A 547 -7.55 4.33 5.62
CA ALA A 547 -6.81 4.62 4.38
C ALA A 547 -6.30 3.35 3.65
N ALA A 548 -6.81 2.18 4.05
CA ALA A 548 -6.66 0.89 3.38
C ALA A 548 -5.27 0.20 3.18
N PRO A 549 -4.23 0.29 4.03
CA PRO A 549 -3.99 1.21 5.13
C PRO A 549 -2.92 2.28 4.85
N VAL A 550 -2.07 2.12 3.84
CA VAL A 550 -0.81 2.87 3.78
C VAL A 550 -1.05 4.28 3.25
N VAL A 551 -0.48 5.28 3.92
CA VAL A 551 -0.58 6.70 3.55
C VAL A 551 0.77 7.24 3.11
N ALA A 552 1.84 6.89 3.82
CA ALA A 552 3.21 7.26 3.50
C ALA A 552 4.15 6.07 3.74
N VAL A 553 5.22 5.98 2.97
CA VAL A 553 6.20 4.91 3.16
C VAL A 553 7.60 5.31 2.70
N ASN A 554 8.61 4.86 3.45
CA ASN A 554 10.00 4.89 3.00
C ASN A 554 10.22 3.87 1.88
N SER A 555 11.27 4.10 1.10
CA SER A 555 11.74 3.17 0.06
C SER A 555 13.26 3.03 0.17
N HIS A 556 13.86 2.04 -0.50
CA HIS A 556 15.31 1.85 -0.52
C HIS A 556 16.03 3.09 -1.05
N THR A 557 15.42 3.75 -2.04
CA THR A 557 16.05 4.86 -2.77
C THR A 557 15.66 6.23 -2.22
N HIS A 558 14.52 6.34 -1.54
CA HIS A 558 14.00 7.55 -0.92
C HIS A 558 13.50 7.24 0.50
N GLY A 559 14.43 6.81 1.36
CA GLY A 559 14.22 6.64 2.79
C GLY A 559 14.91 7.74 3.58
N ARG A 560 14.30 8.15 4.71
CA ARG A 560 14.92 9.08 5.66
C ARG A 560 14.65 8.61 7.08
N LEU A 561 15.71 8.45 7.86
CA LEU A 561 15.65 8.06 9.27
C LEU A 561 14.69 8.99 10.04
N SER A 562 13.96 8.41 10.99
CA SER A 562 12.98 9.12 11.84
C SER A 562 11.83 9.78 11.07
N THR A 563 11.56 9.31 9.85
CA THR A 563 10.40 9.70 9.05
C THR A 563 9.69 8.45 8.56
N VAL A 564 8.43 8.57 8.20
CA VAL A 564 7.61 7.50 7.62
C VAL A 564 7.60 7.55 6.10
N GLY A 565 8.59 8.22 5.51
CA GLY A 565 8.73 8.43 4.08
C GLY A 565 7.80 9.51 3.53
N ARG A 566 7.40 9.36 2.26
CA ARG A 566 6.62 10.37 1.52
C ARG A 566 5.22 9.84 1.26
N LEU A 567 4.24 10.75 1.14
CA LEU A 567 2.86 10.38 0.82
C LEU A 567 2.77 9.53 -0.45
N LEU A 568 1.85 8.58 -0.47
CA LEU A 568 1.57 7.76 -1.65
C LEU A 568 0.86 8.57 -2.76
N PRO A 569 0.98 8.15 -4.03
CA PRO A 569 0.34 8.82 -5.16
C PRO A 569 -1.18 9.01 -4.99
N GLY A 570 -1.72 10.12 -5.49
CA GLY A 570 -3.16 10.40 -5.43
C GLY A 570 -3.75 10.67 -4.04
N ILE A 571 -2.91 10.82 -3.00
CA ILE A 571 -3.33 11.29 -1.69
C ILE A 571 -3.12 12.80 -1.60
N GLU A 572 -4.18 13.51 -1.23
CA GLU A 572 -4.14 14.90 -0.82
C GLU A 572 -4.03 14.99 0.70
N ALA A 573 -3.21 15.93 1.18
CA ALA A 573 -3.01 16.16 2.61
C ALA A 573 -3.20 17.65 2.93
N ARG A 574 -3.82 17.92 4.08
CA ARG A 574 -3.92 19.24 4.68
C ARG A 574 -3.44 19.15 6.12
N LEU A 575 -2.61 20.10 6.54
CA LEU A 575 -2.22 20.24 7.94
C LEU A 575 -3.03 21.38 8.55
N GLU A 576 -3.84 21.05 9.54
CA GLU A 576 -4.51 22.05 10.38
C GLU A 576 -3.56 22.45 11.51
N PRO A 577 -3.26 23.75 11.71
CA PRO A 577 -2.43 24.21 12.81
C PRO A 577 -2.95 23.74 14.15
N VAL A 578 -2.05 23.42 15.08
CA VAL A 578 -2.39 23.01 16.45
C VAL A 578 -1.70 23.94 17.43
N ASP A 579 -2.48 24.59 18.30
CA ASP A 579 -1.97 25.48 19.33
C ASP A 579 -0.90 24.78 20.19
N GLY A 580 0.24 25.45 20.40
CA GLY A 580 1.37 24.90 21.15
C GLY A 580 2.30 23.97 20.36
N ILE A 581 2.05 23.73 19.06
CA ILE A 581 2.94 22.96 18.18
C ILE A 581 3.40 23.86 17.03
N PRO A 582 4.58 24.49 17.13
CA PRO A 582 5.04 25.46 16.13
C PRO A 582 5.42 24.84 14.79
N VAL A 583 5.78 23.53 14.79
CA VAL A 583 6.19 22.80 13.58
C VAL A 583 5.37 21.52 13.45
N GLY A 584 4.46 21.54 12.49
CA GLY A 584 3.54 20.43 12.19
C GLY A 584 2.09 20.82 12.39
N GLY A 585 1.19 19.89 12.09
CA GLY A 585 -0.25 20.12 12.23
C GLY A 585 -1.01 18.80 12.24
N ARG A 586 -2.30 18.89 12.58
CA ARG A 586 -3.23 17.77 12.53
C ARG A 586 -3.47 17.38 11.08
N LEU A 587 -3.19 16.12 10.77
CA LEU A 587 -3.19 15.61 9.41
C LEU A 587 -4.60 15.24 8.98
N TRP A 588 -5.08 15.91 7.93
CA TRP A 588 -6.29 15.58 7.19
C TRP A 588 -5.92 14.97 5.85
N LEU A 589 -6.61 13.92 5.45
CA LEU A 589 -6.32 13.14 4.25
C LEU A 589 -7.56 13.03 3.34
N LYS A 590 -7.31 13.07 2.04
CA LYS A 590 -8.31 12.78 1.00
C LYS A 590 -7.66 11.99 -0.11
N GLY A 591 -8.37 11.02 -0.67
CA GLY A 591 -7.81 10.17 -1.72
C GLY A 591 -8.67 8.95 -2.03
N PRO A 592 -8.36 8.22 -3.10
CA PRO A 592 -9.16 7.09 -3.56
C PRO A 592 -9.10 5.89 -2.61
N ASN A 593 -8.11 5.81 -1.73
CA ASN A 593 -7.92 4.76 -0.73
C ASN A 593 -8.66 5.00 0.59
N LEU A 594 -9.26 6.18 0.77
CA LEU A 594 -9.99 6.51 1.99
C LEU A 594 -11.33 5.75 2.06
N MET A 595 -11.69 5.31 3.26
CA MET A 595 -12.90 4.56 3.54
C MET A 595 -14.18 5.27 3.09
N GLN A 596 -15.25 4.51 2.94
CA GLN A 596 -16.58 5.06 2.66
C GLN A 596 -17.20 5.71 3.90
N GLY A 597 -16.87 5.21 5.09
CA GLY A 597 -17.42 5.70 6.35
C GLY A 597 -17.33 4.70 7.49
N TYR A 598 -17.90 5.08 8.64
CA TYR A 598 -17.96 4.24 9.83
C TYR A 598 -19.32 3.58 10.04
N LEU A 599 -19.31 2.39 10.65
CA LEU A 599 -20.45 1.74 11.28
C LEU A 599 -20.26 1.78 12.79
N THR A 600 -21.28 2.17 13.55
CA THR A 600 -21.19 2.31 15.01
C THR A 600 -22.34 1.61 15.72
N ALA A 601 -22.11 1.18 16.96
CA ALA A 601 -23.15 0.52 17.77
C ALA A 601 -24.33 1.45 18.11
N LYS A 602 -24.12 2.77 18.08
CA LYS A 602 -25.17 3.78 18.31
C LYS A 602 -26.16 3.86 17.14
N ARG A 603 -25.70 3.58 15.91
CA ARG A 603 -26.52 3.55 14.69
C ARG A 603 -26.21 2.26 13.90
N PRO A 604 -26.68 1.09 14.39
CA PRO A 604 -26.35 -0.21 13.80
C PRO A 604 -26.71 -0.31 12.31
N GLY A 605 -25.74 -0.68 11.48
CA GLY A 605 -25.93 -0.88 10.04
C GLY A 605 -26.09 0.41 9.21
N GLU A 606 -26.03 1.59 9.84
CA GLU A 606 -26.07 2.88 9.14
C GLU A 606 -24.64 3.39 8.89
N LEU A 607 -24.28 3.52 7.61
CA LEU A 607 -22.98 4.05 7.20
C LEU A 607 -22.91 5.56 7.46
N GLN A 608 -21.90 5.98 8.21
CA GLN A 608 -21.60 7.37 8.50
C GLN A 608 -20.45 7.84 7.59
N PRO A 609 -20.75 8.54 6.49
CA PRO A 609 -19.74 8.90 5.49
C PRO A 609 -18.76 9.98 6.01
N LEU A 610 -17.64 10.12 5.30
CA LEU A 610 -16.70 11.21 5.51
C LEU A 610 -17.31 12.56 5.10
N ALA A 611 -17.06 13.61 5.88
CA ALA A 611 -17.42 14.97 5.52
C ALA A 611 -16.51 15.48 4.37
N ASP A 612 -17.09 15.89 3.24
CA ASP A 612 -16.39 16.41 2.05
C ASP A 612 -15.28 15.50 1.47
N GLY A 613 -15.31 14.21 1.82
CA GLY A 613 -14.29 13.22 1.49
C GLY A 613 -12.96 13.38 2.24
N TRP A 614 -12.90 14.27 3.23
CA TRP A 614 -11.74 14.45 4.09
C TRP A 614 -11.85 13.59 5.35
N HIS A 615 -10.74 12.96 5.72
CA HIS A 615 -10.60 12.18 6.93
C HIS A 615 -9.58 12.83 7.86
N ASP A 616 -10.00 13.13 9.08
CA ASP A 616 -9.10 13.49 10.17
C ASP A 616 -8.42 12.23 10.70
N SER A 617 -7.10 12.16 10.52
CA SER A 617 -6.30 11.03 11.01
C SER A 617 -6.20 10.99 12.54
N GLY A 618 -6.40 12.13 13.21
CA GLY A 618 -6.09 12.30 14.63
C GLY A 618 -4.59 12.30 14.94
N ASP A 619 -3.73 12.27 13.92
CA ASP A 619 -2.28 12.31 14.04
C ASP A 619 -1.74 13.71 13.77
N ILE A 620 -0.71 14.09 14.51
CA ILE A 620 0.05 15.32 14.31
C ILE A 620 1.34 14.98 13.59
N VAL A 621 1.55 15.59 12.43
CA VAL A 621 2.72 15.33 11.60
C VAL A 621 3.41 16.62 11.22
N ALA A 622 4.72 16.54 11.03
CA ALA A 622 5.48 17.55 10.32
C ALA A 622 5.83 17.00 8.94
N ILE A 623 5.65 17.79 7.90
CA ILE A 623 6.12 17.47 6.56
C ILE A 623 7.27 18.42 6.26
N ASP A 624 8.39 17.94 5.74
CA ASP A 624 9.51 18.82 5.39
C ASP A 624 9.46 19.29 3.94
N ARG A 625 10.42 20.15 3.55
CA ARG A 625 10.52 20.70 2.18
C ARG A 625 10.77 19.64 1.11
N ASP A 626 11.27 18.47 1.49
CA ASP A 626 11.45 17.34 0.57
C ASP A 626 10.20 16.45 0.51
N GLY A 627 9.18 16.73 1.34
CA GLY A 627 7.93 15.99 1.42
C GLY A 627 8.00 14.73 2.27
N PHE A 628 9.03 14.57 3.11
CA PHE A 628 9.07 13.48 4.09
C PHE A 628 8.19 13.83 5.28
N VAL A 629 7.43 12.84 5.74
CA VAL A 629 6.48 12.94 6.83
C VAL A 629 7.13 12.42 8.10
N ALA A 630 7.16 13.22 9.15
CA ALA A 630 7.57 12.82 10.49
C ALA A 630 6.36 12.84 11.42
N VAL A 631 6.00 11.69 11.98
CA VAL A 631 4.89 11.59 12.93
C VAL A 631 5.35 12.13 14.28
N LYS A 632 4.66 13.13 14.82
CA LYS A 632 4.98 13.76 16.11
C LYS A 632 4.22 13.12 17.28
N GLY A 633 3.11 12.46 16.98
CA GLY A 633 2.26 11.76 17.95
C GLY A 633 0.79 11.86 17.55
N ARG A 634 -0.09 11.25 18.35
CA ARG A 634 -1.53 11.43 18.19
C ARG A 634 -1.98 12.65 18.95
N ALA A 635 -2.93 13.42 18.42
CA ALA A 635 -3.46 14.61 19.10
C ALA A 635 -3.95 14.31 20.54
N LYS A 636 -4.59 13.16 20.75
CA LYS A 636 -5.04 12.70 22.09
C LYS A 636 -3.91 12.25 23.03
N ARG A 637 -2.68 12.10 22.52
CA ARG A 637 -1.47 11.66 23.24
C ARG A 637 -0.49 12.82 23.45
N PHE A 638 -1.00 14.04 23.49
CA PHE A 638 -0.29 15.21 24.00
C PHE A 638 -0.80 15.55 25.39
N ALA A 639 0.12 15.91 26.29
CA ALA A 639 -0.21 16.55 27.56
C ALA A 639 -0.22 18.06 27.35
N LYS A 640 -1.25 18.75 27.84
CA LYS A 640 -1.32 20.22 27.81
C LYS A 640 -0.82 20.77 29.14
N ILE A 641 0.44 21.17 29.18
CA ILE A 641 1.14 21.58 30.41
C ILE A 641 1.43 23.07 30.31
N ALA A 642 0.81 23.86 31.19
CA ALA A 642 0.96 25.32 31.22
C ALA A 642 0.71 26.01 29.85
N GLY A 643 -0.17 25.44 29.03
CA GLY A 643 -0.49 25.95 27.69
C GLY A 643 0.34 25.36 26.56
N GLU A 644 1.41 24.63 26.85
CA GLU A 644 2.25 23.94 25.87
C GLU A 644 1.81 22.49 25.64
N MET A 645 1.89 22.03 24.39
CA MET A 645 1.54 20.66 23.99
C MET A 645 2.79 19.79 23.98
N VAL A 646 2.90 18.90 24.96
CA VAL A 646 4.03 17.97 25.09
C VAL A 646 3.63 16.58 24.59
N SER A 647 4.33 16.08 23.56
CA SER A 647 4.08 14.74 23.02
C SER A 647 4.50 13.65 24.00
N LEU A 648 3.55 12.86 24.49
CA LEU A 648 3.84 11.72 25.38
C LEU A 648 4.69 10.67 24.67
N GLY A 649 4.53 10.49 23.36
CA GLY A 649 5.37 9.57 22.57
C GLY A 649 6.82 10.04 22.47
N ALA A 650 7.05 11.36 22.37
CA ALA A 650 8.42 11.89 22.37
C ALA A 650 9.10 11.69 23.73
N VAL A 651 8.34 11.80 24.84
CA VAL A 651 8.82 11.48 26.19
C VAL A 651 9.22 10.01 26.27
N GLU A 652 8.39 9.11 25.74
CA GLU A 652 8.68 7.68 25.69
C GLU A 652 9.97 7.39 24.91
N MET A 653 10.19 8.05 23.77
CA MET A 653 11.44 7.91 23.01
C MET A 653 12.67 8.38 23.80
N LEU A 654 12.57 9.52 24.50
CA LEU A 654 13.64 10.05 25.33
C LEU A 654 13.99 9.06 26.45
N VAL A 655 12.98 8.61 27.19
CA VAL A 655 13.14 7.67 28.31
C VAL A 655 13.67 6.32 27.80
N GLN A 656 13.18 5.84 26.66
CA GLN A 656 13.65 4.61 26.04
C GLN A 656 15.13 4.70 25.67
N SER A 657 15.63 5.87 25.27
CA SER A 657 17.05 6.07 24.96
C SER A 657 17.93 5.98 26.20
N LEU A 658 17.41 6.37 27.37
CA LEU A 658 18.12 6.25 28.64
C LEU A 658 18.06 4.83 29.22
N TRP A 659 16.92 4.16 29.11
CA TRP A 659 16.70 2.79 29.59
C TRP A 659 16.19 1.88 28.45
N PRO A 660 17.06 1.47 27.52
CA PRO A 660 16.68 0.79 26.27
C PRO A 660 16.10 -0.62 26.48
N GLU A 661 16.49 -1.32 27.53
CA GLU A 661 16.02 -2.68 27.77
C GLU A 661 14.65 -2.76 28.46
N GLU A 662 14.15 -1.61 28.91
CA GLU A 662 12.96 -1.49 29.75
C GLU A 662 11.74 -1.03 28.94
N ARG A 663 10.55 -1.28 29.46
CA ARG A 663 9.29 -0.79 28.88
C ARG A 663 8.86 0.48 29.59
N HIS A 664 8.38 1.44 28.81
CA HIS A 664 7.99 2.76 29.28
C HIS A 664 6.64 3.17 28.68
N ALA A 665 5.83 3.86 29.47
CA ALA A 665 4.61 4.53 29.03
C ALA A 665 4.51 5.89 29.71
N ALA A 666 4.46 6.95 28.93
CA ALA A 666 4.17 8.29 29.42
C ALA A 666 2.66 8.53 29.36
N VAL A 667 2.11 8.98 30.48
CA VAL A 667 0.69 9.30 30.61
C VAL A 667 0.52 10.70 31.18
N SER A 668 -0.58 11.35 30.81
CA SER A 668 -0.96 12.66 31.34
C SER A 668 -1.97 12.48 32.48
N VAL A 669 -1.72 13.16 33.60
CA VAL A 669 -2.62 13.25 34.75
C VAL A 669 -2.93 14.71 35.08
N PRO A 670 -4.06 15.02 35.73
CA PRO A 670 -4.39 16.38 36.12
C PRO A 670 -3.36 16.99 37.07
N ASP A 671 -3.02 18.26 36.88
CA ASP A 671 -2.18 19.05 37.79
C ASP A 671 -2.85 20.38 38.10
N LYS A 672 -2.94 20.73 39.40
CA LYS A 672 -3.68 21.94 39.85
C LYS A 672 -3.07 23.24 39.34
N ARG A 673 -1.77 23.30 39.04
CA ARG A 673 -1.05 24.52 38.66
C ARG A 673 -0.83 24.59 37.15
N LYS A 674 -0.50 23.46 36.52
CA LYS A 674 -0.13 23.39 35.11
C LYS A 674 -1.26 22.87 34.22
N GLY A 675 -2.42 22.56 34.78
CA GLY A 675 -3.53 21.89 34.10
C GLY A 675 -3.29 20.39 34.01
N GLU A 676 -2.18 19.99 33.37
CA GLU A 676 -1.73 18.60 33.31
C GLU A 676 -0.25 18.49 33.69
N ARG A 677 0.18 17.27 34.05
CA ARG A 677 1.59 16.89 34.17
C ARG A 677 1.81 15.47 33.65
N ILE A 678 3.05 15.17 33.30
CA ILE A 678 3.43 13.86 32.77
C ILE A 678 3.93 12.96 33.89
N VAL A 679 3.43 11.73 33.88
CA VAL A 679 3.88 10.63 34.73
C VAL A 679 4.49 9.56 33.84
N LEU A 680 5.69 9.12 34.19
CA LEU A 680 6.34 7.98 33.55
C LEU A 680 5.95 6.69 34.29
N VAL A 681 5.27 5.77 33.62
CA VAL A 681 5.09 4.40 34.07
C VAL A 681 6.18 3.54 33.44
N THR A 682 6.96 2.81 34.23
CA THR A 682 8.16 2.11 33.72
C THR A 682 8.44 0.78 34.44
N THR A 683 9.00 -0.19 33.70
CA THR A 683 9.58 -1.42 34.27
C THR A 683 10.98 -1.23 34.82
N ALA A 684 11.62 -0.09 34.53
CA ALA A 684 12.95 0.24 35.03
C ALA A 684 12.91 0.47 36.54
N THR A 685 13.27 -0.55 37.33
CA THR A 685 13.25 -0.46 38.80
C THR A 685 14.23 0.58 39.35
N GLN A 686 15.36 0.76 38.67
CA GLN A 686 16.38 1.78 38.90
C GLN A 686 16.04 3.17 38.36
N ALA A 687 14.86 3.38 37.77
CA ALA A 687 14.48 4.68 37.21
C ALA A 687 14.51 5.77 38.28
N ASP A 688 15.11 6.89 37.91
CA ASP A 688 15.32 8.04 38.78
C ASP A 688 15.08 9.34 38.01
N ALA A 689 14.39 10.28 38.66
CA ALA A 689 13.95 11.52 38.03
C ALA A 689 15.09 12.53 37.84
N GLU A 690 16.14 12.49 38.66
CA GLU A 690 17.32 13.34 38.47
C GLU A 690 18.13 12.87 37.27
N LYS A 691 18.41 11.57 37.17
CA LYS A 691 19.07 10.98 36.00
C LYS A 691 18.33 11.26 34.70
N LEU A 692 17.00 11.16 34.73
CA LEU A 692 16.18 11.44 33.55
C LEU A 692 16.21 12.93 33.15
N ARG A 693 16.21 13.85 34.13
CA ARG A 693 16.39 15.30 33.88
C ARG A 693 17.77 15.63 33.33
N GLU A 694 18.82 15.05 33.90
CA GLU A 694 20.17 15.23 33.40
C GLU A 694 20.31 14.73 31.96
N PHE A 695 19.81 13.52 31.67
CA PHE A 695 19.81 12.98 30.31
C PHE A 695 18.98 13.83 29.34
N GLY A 696 17.79 14.26 29.76
CA GLY A 696 16.92 15.14 28.98
C GLY A 696 17.61 16.44 28.58
N ARG A 697 18.32 17.11 29.51
CA ARG A 697 19.11 18.31 29.22
C ARG A 697 20.20 18.04 28.19
N HIS A 698 20.95 16.94 28.33
CA HIS A 698 21.98 16.56 27.36
C HIS A 698 21.39 16.25 25.97
N ALA A 699 20.17 15.69 25.92
CA ALA A 699 19.45 15.40 24.69
C ALA A 699 18.71 16.63 24.09
N GLY A 700 18.79 17.80 24.73
CA GLY A 700 18.12 19.03 24.30
C GLY A 700 16.60 19.01 24.48
N ALA A 701 16.07 18.16 25.37
CA ALA A 701 14.64 18.14 25.70
C ALA A 701 14.26 19.34 26.57
N ALA A 702 13.07 19.91 26.34
CA ALA A 702 12.53 20.97 27.20
C ALA A 702 12.25 20.44 28.62
N ASP A 703 12.43 21.26 29.65
CA ASP A 703 12.19 20.83 31.05
C ASP A 703 10.76 20.34 31.29
N LEU A 704 9.78 20.92 30.59
CA LEU A 704 8.37 20.50 30.66
C LEU A 704 8.12 19.11 30.04
N MET A 705 9.04 18.63 29.20
CA MET A 705 8.99 17.31 28.57
C MET A 705 9.48 16.21 29.51
N VAL A 706 10.30 16.53 30.51
CA VAL A 706 10.88 15.51 31.38
C VAL A 706 9.94 15.19 32.55
N PRO A 707 9.46 13.93 32.68
CA PRO A 707 8.62 13.52 33.81
C PRO A 707 9.39 13.62 35.13
N ASN A 708 8.76 14.25 36.12
CA ASN A 708 9.26 14.24 37.50
C ASN A 708 8.65 13.09 38.32
N ASP A 709 7.43 12.67 37.97
CA ASP A 709 6.74 11.56 38.62
C ASP A 709 7.03 10.26 37.87
N ILE A 710 7.63 9.29 38.57
CA ILE A 710 7.96 7.97 38.02
C ILE A 710 7.24 6.89 38.83
N VAL A 711 6.37 6.15 38.15
CA VAL A 711 5.63 5.00 38.67
C VAL A 711 6.29 3.72 38.17
N LYS A 712 6.87 2.97 39.11
CA LYS A 712 7.56 1.70 38.82
C LYS A 712 6.58 0.53 38.89
N VAL A 713 6.59 -0.34 37.88
CA VAL A 713 5.69 -1.49 37.72
C VAL A 713 6.47 -2.75 37.29
N GLY A 714 5.91 -3.93 37.54
CA GLY A 714 6.51 -5.19 37.09
C GLY A 714 6.36 -5.43 35.59
N ASP A 715 5.25 -4.99 35.00
CA ASP A 715 5.04 -4.96 33.54
C ASP A 715 4.06 -3.82 33.18
N ILE A 716 4.06 -3.42 31.91
CA ILE A 716 3.13 -2.43 31.36
C ILE A 716 2.00 -3.15 30.62
N PRO A 717 0.73 -2.82 30.88
CA PRO A 717 -0.41 -3.40 30.16
C PRO A 717 -0.29 -3.27 28.63
N VAL A 718 -0.68 -4.32 27.90
CA VAL A 718 -0.70 -4.36 26.43
C VAL A 718 -2.06 -4.85 25.91
N LEU A 719 -2.48 -4.35 24.76
CA LEU A 719 -3.66 -4.79 24.01
C LEU A 719 -3.38 -6.13 23.30
N GLY A 720 -4.44 -6.85 22.92
CA GLY A 720 -4.33 -8.12 22.16
C GLY A 720 -3.63 -8.01 20.79
N SER A 721 -3.44 -6.79 20.28
CA SER A 721 -2.62 -6.51 19.09
C SER A 721 -1.11 -6.41 19.37
N GLY A 722 -0.69 -6.49 20.64
CA GLY A 722 0.70 -6.31 21.09
C GLY A 722 1.11 -4.85 21.37
N LYS A 723 0.19 -3.89 21.28
CA LYS A 723 0.49 -2.45 21.53
C LYS A 723 0.29 -2.10 23.01
N THR A 724 1.01 -1.10 23.52
CA THR A 724 0.80 -0.58 24.89
C THR A 724 -0.65 -0.14 25.12
N ASP A 725 -1.24 -0.61 26.23
CA ASP A 725 -2.53 -0.14 26.71
C ASP A 725 -2.34 1.08 27.61
N TYR A 726 -2.41 2.26 26.99
CA TYR A 726 -2.25 3.54 27.68
C TYR A 726 -3.41 3.89 28.63
N ALA A 727 -4.60 3.32 28.44
CA ALA A 727 -5.70 3.52 29.36
C ALA A 727 -5.41 2.77 30.67
N GLY A 728 -5.01 1.51 30.56
CA GLY A 728 -4.51 0.72 31.69
C GLY A 728 -3.32 1.36 32.39
N ALA A 729 -2.31 1.81 31.63
CA ALA A 729 -1.14 2.49 32.22
C ALA A 729 -1.52 3.79 32.95
N ARG A 730 -2.49 4.56 32.43
CA ARG A 730 -2.97 5.79 33.08
C ARG A 730 -3.74 5.48 34.37
N ALA A 731 -4.56 4.44 34.38
CA ALA A 731 -5.26 4.00 35.58
C ALA A 731 -4.27 3.64 36.70
N ILE A 732 -3.21 2.88 36.38
CA ILE A 732 -2.13 2.56 37.33
C ILE A 732 -1.47 3.84 37.87
N ALA A 733 -1.19 4.81 37.00
CA ALA A 733 -0.57 6.07 37.42
C ALA A 733 -1.48 6.88 38.37
N LEU A 734 -2.78 6.97 38.06
CA LEU A 734 -3.75 7.67 38.91
C LEU A 734 -3.89 7.00 40.29
N GLU A 735 -4.01 5.67 40.30
CA GLU A 735 -4.10 4.88 41.53
C GLU A 735 -2.86 5.06 42.40
N LYS A 736 -1.66 4.89 41.84
CA LYS A 736 -0.40 5.02 42.58
C LYS A 736 -0.12 6.44 43.08
N LEU A 737 -0.68 7.46 42.42
CA LEU A 737 -0.54 8.86 42.81
C LEU A 737 -1.70 9.38 43.68
N GLY A 738 -2.71 8.55 43.96
CA GLY A 738 -3.88 8.94 44.74
C GLY A 738 -4.72 10.05 44.09
N LEU A 739 -4.88 10.01 42.76
CA LEU A 739 -5.62 11.01 41.99
C LEU A 739 -6.96 10.45 41.50
N ASP A 740 -8.06 11.18 41.74
CA ASP A 740 -9.39 10.82 41.24
C ASP A 740 -9.55 11.13 39.75
N GLU A 741 -10.25 10.24 39.03
CA GLU A 741 -10.51 10.39 37.61
C GLU A 741 -11.62 11.43 37.36
N LYS A 742 -11.26 12.69 37.14
CA LYS A 742 -12.21 13.66 36.56
C LYS A 742 -12.34 13.43 35.05
N PRO A 743 -13.57 13.39 34.48
CA PRO A 743 -13.77 13.31 33.04
C PRO A 743 -13.12 14.52 32.34
N LYS A 744 -12.47 14.29 31.19
CA LYS A 744 -12.12 15.38 30.27
C LYS A 744 -13.41 15.84 29.59
N ASP A 745 -13.89 17.03 29.93
CA ASP A 745 -14.98 17.68 29.19
C ASP A 745 -14.57 17.89 27.72
N GLY A 746 -15.51 17.60 26.82
CA GLY A 746 -15.27 17.41 25.39
C GLY A 746 -14.74 18.64 24.66
N ALA A 747 -13.81 18.38 23.74
CA ALA A 747 -13.46 19.22 22.60
C ALA A 747 -13.29 18.34 21.36
#